data_AF-A0A6N9Q0D5-F1
#
_entry.id   AF-A0A6N9Q0D5-F1
#
_cell.length_a   1.000
_cell.length_b   1.000
_cell.length_c   1.000
_cell.angle_alpha   90.00
_cell.angle_beta   90.00
_cell.angle_gamma   90.00
#
_symmetry.space_group_name_H-M   'P 1'
#
loop_
_entity.id
_entity.type
_entity.pdbx_description
1 polymer ?
#
loop_
_entity_poly.entity_id
_entity_poly.type
_entity_poly.pdbx_seq_one_letter_code
_entity_poly.pdbx_strand_id
1 'polypeptide(L)'
;MSDCVQVAKQIRKELKEVFPYTKFSVRSSKYSMGSSITISWNNMPLNKEVKEVTDKYAEISYCEASGEILSGGNMYVSTSYNITNEFREECEKEITEEYDQNDYHDRLKYNDELEEIISNKYHEFLEDQTGKVLEYETIEIDLSMEQFQIDKTFIKSNDNTLYKLIAIEECKGSLQGLKVFTFMKLGKKLQELSKAINLYSDNLEQHLNNKSFTIVEVKTNEDNENPNNSIQTSTHNNSNLTAEYKYNEDKNGIELHFTDKPDEETRNLLKTNGFRWSKRGFWYTRHTDKKESFAKSLIDQLQSIEENEHTEPITAESFADHIQDYSMMIITELGADHFNDLTDSQYKDYKYKLKSIIDEKELTVNDDVINYLTSEGMNNLVNVLKDINSAEPAAPQPQEEQTIYNSEPTTTPEEQPKIEYTSDNKIKVKSIEFIWSESINIQENTIVSTFTEANNIIKSAAKNAPDNGAYDKTKFEITWTDNETYVGRVDIEKHYSLKDEPLTDHILEHCNFYVGLYRSSHLTEQEYNAIVAGEAKKEEFIDFMNTYQLHNENQNNSDNIQPDNIIDFKQVDDESNIDNIFNKFDDIEIQNNSRISSEDQTFCETQETIYRETIQFLETTLQQYIEIHEKYGERSYSSDRDPSGYISNYDDIRKIENRIKEIKNDFISRICSYFSENYNVTIEKGELYEKYTTEVTYNNIIDEIFEQLDGFSFEEKAVNELKENMRSQIYRYEKVKVNKNKLTITDYIYWDSWATWDGTKLSWSDQKVNTLFKALSHFENNETEMMYMFNVIHKQLSEGSKQHDILSKYTINYNKIKSFKTYKNGRVDIEFYNNSQAQQFCNEYLNYPNAA
;
A
#
# COMPACT_ATOMS: atom_id res chain seq x y z
N MET A 1 -35.76 18.09 -17.82
CA MET A 1 -35.34 18.04 -16.41
C MET A 1 -36.48 17.54 -15.54
N SER A 2 -36.64 16.23 -15.48
CA SER A 2 -37.56 15.59 -14.55
C SER A 2 -37.10 15.80 -13.09
N ASP A 3 -38.03 15.80 -12.12
CA ASP A 3 -37.62 15.77 -10.72
C ASP A 3 -36.97 14.40 -10.43
N CYS A 4 -35.64 14.39 -10.27
CA CYS A 4 -34.82 13.21 -9.95
C CYS A 4 -35.41 12.34 -8.81
N VAL A 5 -36.13 12.93 -7.85
CA VAL A 5 -36.81 12.17 -6.77
C VAL A 5 -38.01 11.36 -7.30
N GLN A 6 -38.73 11.83 -8.33
CA GLN A 6 -39.77 11.05 -9.02
C GLN A 6 -39.17 10.03 -9.99
N VAL A 7 -38.11 10.39 -10.72
CA VAL A 7 -37.41 9.47 -11.62
C VAL A 7 -36.86 8.26 -10.83
N ALA A 8 -36.26 8.50 -9.66
CA ALA A 8 -35.84 7.44 -8.74
C ALA A 8 -37.01 6.63 -8.15
N LYS A 9 -38.25 7.14 -8.10
CA LYS A 9 -39.43 6.31 -7.77
C LYS A 9 -39.86 5.46 -8.95
N GLN A 10 -39.83 6.02 -10.17
CA GLN A 10 -40.18 5.32 -11.39
C GLN A 10 -39.19 4.18 -11.69
N ILE A 11 -37.89 4.41 -11.52
CA ILE A 11 -36.84 3.37 -11.57
C ILE A 11 -37.09 2.27 -10.52
N ARG A 12 -37.33 2.63 -9.24
CA ARG A 12 -37.70 1.64 -8.20
C ARG A 12 -38.95 0.84 -8.54
N LYS A 13 -39.92 1.45 -9.23
CA LYS A 13 -41.15 0.78 -9.66
C LYS A 13 -40.83 -0.23 -10.77
N GLU A 14 -40.18 0.21 -11.84
CA GLU A 14 -39.91 -0.63 -13.01
C GLU A 14 -38.94 -1.78 -12.68
N LEU A 15 -37.88 -1.53 -11.91
CA LEU A 15 -36.98 -2.59 -11.43
C LEU A 15 -37.74 -3.66 -10.60
N LYS A 16 -38.76 -3.27 -9.84
CA LYS A 16 -39.63 -4.21 -9.11
C LYS A 16 -40.67 -4.91 -10.01
N GLU A 17 -41.00 -4.34 -11.17
CA GLU A 17 -41.89 -4.96 -12.16
C GLU A 17 -41.14 -5.94 -13.08
N VAL A 18 -39.85 -5.70 -13.36
CA VAL A 18 -38.99 -6.58 -14.19
C VAL A 18 -38.27 -7.64 -13.36
N PHE A 19 -37.70 -7.25 -12.20
CA PHE A 19 -36.86 -8.11 -11.35
C PHE A 19 -37.47 -8.25 -9.93
N PRO A 20 -38.67 -8.85 -9.79
CA PRO A 20 -39.51 -8.72 -8.59
C PRO A 20 -38.91 -9.31 -7.29
N TYR A 21 -37.94 -10.23 -7.42
CA TYR A 21 -37.28 -10.90 -6.30
C TYR A 21 -35.95 -10.23 -5.89
N THR A 22 -35.37 -9.36 -6.73
CA THR A 22 -34.10 -8.68 -6.42
C THR A 22 -34.32 -7.40 -5.62
N LYS A 23 -33.49 -7.19 -4.58
CA LYS A 23 -33.59 -6.06 -3.64
C LYS A 23 -32.69 -4.89 -4.06
N PHE A 24 -33.22 -3.98 -4.88
CA PHE A 24 -32.49 -2.76 -5.30
C PHE A 24 -32.51 -1.64 -4.26
N SER A 25 -31.33 -1.08 -3.98
CA SER A 25 -31.11 0.20 -3.30
C SER A 25 -30.94 1.31 -4.35
N VAL A 26 -32.03 2.00 -4.68
CA VAL A 26 -31.99 3.20 -5.53
C VAL A 26 -31.86 4.46 -4.66
N ARG A 27 -30.81 5.25 -4.86
CA ARG A 27 -30.55 6.53 -4.19
C ARG A 27 -30.57 7.68 -5.21
N SER A 28 -30.96 8.88 -4.77
CA SER A 28 -31.13 10.06 -5.62
C SER A 28 -30.47 11.28 -4.99
N SER A 29 -29.55 11.92 -5.72
CA SER A 29 -28.77 13.07 -5.28
C SER A 29 -29.00 14.29 -6.20
N LYS A 30 -28.92 15.49 -5.63
CA LYS A 30 -29.00 16.77 -6.35
C LYS A 30 -27.85 17.66 -5.90
N TYR A 31 -27.23 18.37 -6.84
CA TYR A 31 -26.08 19.25 -6.62
C TYR A 31 -26.13 20.43 -7.59
N SER A 32 -25.31 21.46 -7.37
CA SER A 32 -25.47 22.78 -8.01
C SER A 32 -25.46 22.79 -9.55
N MET A 33 -24.90 21.75 -10.19
CA MET A 33 -24.79 21.62 -11.64
C MET A 33 -25.53 20.39 -12.22
N GLY A 34 -26.32 19.65 -11.44
CA GLY A 34 -26.99 18.45 -11.95
C GLY A 34 -27.63 17.56 -10.89
N SER A 35 -27.91 16.32 -11.27
CA SER A 35 -28.42 15.29 -10.37
C SER A 35 -27.91 13.90 -10.75
N SER A 36 -27.97 12.96 -9.82
CA SER A 36 -27.61 11.57 -10.09
C SER A 36 -28.55 10.60 -9.38
N ILE A 37 -28.74 9.42 -10.00
CA ILE A 37 -29.48 8.31 -9.45
C ILE A 37 -28.57 7.08 -9.50
N THR A 38 -28.31 6.49 -8.33
CA THR A 38 -27.46 5.30 -8.22
C THR A 38 -28.31 4.11 -7.80
N ILE A 39 -28.24 3.02 -8.55
CA ILE A 39 -28.93 1.75 -8.31
C ILE A 39 -27.88 0.73 -7.86
N SER A 40 -27.99 0.20 -6.64
CA SER A 40 -27.14 -0.90 -6.17
C SER A 40 -27.94 -2.13 -5.76
N TRP A 41 -27.39 -3.32 -6.01
CA TRP A 41 -27.95 -4.64 -5.66
C TRP A 41 -26.82 -5.68 -5.66
N ASN A 42 -27.12 -6.87 -5.13
CA ASN A 42 -26.17 -7.98 -5.08
C ASN A 42 -26.57 -9.12 -6.04
N ASN A 43 -25.57 -9.86 -6.51
CA ASN A 43 -25.61 -11.18 -7.17
C ASN A 43 -26.37 -11.27 -8.50
N MET A 44 -27.68 -11.05 -8.51
CA MET A 44 -28.52 -11.29 -9.69
C MET A 44 -29.68 -10.28 -9.73
N PRO A 45 -30.13 -9.80 -10.91
CA PRO A 45 -29.58 -10.03 -12.27
C PRO A 45 -28.19 -9.40 -12.49
N LEU A 46 -27.62 -9.59 -13.68
CA LEU A 46 -26.37 -8.98 -14.12
C LEU A 46 -26.46 -7.47 -14.30
N ASN A 47 -25.30 -6.80 -14.31
CA ASN A 47 -25.18 -5.36 -14.59
C ASN A 47 -25.76 -4.97 -15.96
N LYS A 48 -25.54 -5.80 -16.99
CA LYS A 48 -26.04 -5.55 -18.36
C LYS A 48 -27.56 -5.52 -18.43
N GLU A 49 -28.24 -6.51 -17.82
CA GLU A 49 -29.70 -6.61 -17.78
C GLU A 49 -30.34 -5.42 -17.04
N VAL A 50 -29.74 -4.95 -15.94
CA VAL A 50 -30.26 -3.79 -15.20
C VAL A 50 -30.09 -2.50 -16.00
N LYS A 51 -28.96 -2.32 -16.69
CA LYS A 51 -28.71 -1.17 -17.55
C LYS A 51 -29.73 -1.03 -18.69
N GLU A 52 -30.12 -2.13 -19.32
CA GLU A 52 -31.20 -2.12 -20.34
C GLU A 52 -32.52 -1.54 -19.79
N VAL A 53 -32.79 -1.74 -18.48
CA VAL A 53 -33.96 -1.16 -17.81
C VAL A 53 -33.71 0.30 -17.38
N THR A 54 -32.51 0.64 -16.90
CA THR A 54 -32.23 1.92 -16.21
C THR A 54 -31.67 3.05 -17.08
N ASP A 55 -30.87 2.74 -18.11
CA ASP A 55 -30.05 3.77 -18.77
C ASP A 55 -30.90 4.77 -19.58
N LYS A 56 -32.08 4.35 -20.04
CA LYS A 56 -33.12 5.18 -20.66
C LYS A 56 -33.66 6.32 -19.77
N TYR A 57 -33.33 6.33 -18.48
CA TYR A 57 -33.68 7.40 -17.54
C TYR A 57 -32.60 8.47 -17.38
N ALA A 58 -31.46 8.36 -18.07
CA ALA A 58 -30.44 9.41 -18.07
C ALA A 58 -30.87 10.61 -18.95
N GLU A 59 -30.89 11.83 -18.38
CA GLU A 59 -31.05 13.08 -19.14
C GLU A 59 -29.67 13.75 -19.23
N ILE A 60 -28.80 13.31 -20.15
CA ILE A 60 -27.46 13.88 -20.38
C ILE A 60 -27.48 14.67 -21.71
N SER A 61 -26.98 15.90 -21.68
CA SER A 61 -26.89 16.77 -22.85
C SER A 61 -25.49 16.74 -23.47
N TYR A 62 -25.40 16.63 -24.79
CA TYR A 62 -24.14 16.53 -25.54
C TYR A 62 -24.05 17.61 -26.62
N CYS A 63 -22.83 18.04 -26.93
CA CYS A 63 -22.53 18.94 -28.05
C CYS A 63 -22.60 18.17 -29.37
N GLU A 64 -23.49 18.58 -30.29
CA GLU A 64 -23.66 17.94 -31.61
C GLU A 64 -22.39 17.96 -32.48
N ALA A 65 -21.45 18.89 -32.22
CA ALA A 65 -20.24 19.07 -33.02
C ALA A 65 -18.98 18.40 -32.44
N SER A 66 -18.86 18.28 -31.11
CA SER A 66 -17.67 17.72 -30.43
C SER A 66 -17.93 16.43 -29.67
N GLY A 67 -19.19 16.06 -29.42
CA GLY A 67 -19.56 14.92 -28.58
C GLY A 67 -19.36 15.16 -27.07
N GLU A 68 -18.87 16.32 -26.66
CA GLU A 68 -18.63 16.67 -25.25
C GLU A 68 -19.94 16.83 -24.47
N ILE A 69 -19.93 16.47 -23.18
CA ILE A 69 -21.07 16.66 -22.30
C ILE A 69 -21.23 18.15 -21.97
N LEU A 70 -22.40 18.73 -22.26
CA LEU A 70 -22.70 20.13 -22.01
C LEU A 70 -22.87 20.41 -20.51
N SER A 71 -22.44 21.58 -20.07
CA SER A 71 -22.45 21.98 -18.67
C SER A 71 -23.84 22.45 -18.20
N GLY A 72 -24.36 21.80 -17.17
CA GLY A 72 -25.53 22.24 -16.41
C GLY A 72 -26.78 21.35 -16.56
N GLY A 73 -27.19 20.76 -15.44
CA GLY A 73 -28.49 20.13 -15.25
C GLY A 73 -28.58 18.63 -15.58
N ASN A 74 -27.53 18.03 -16.12
CA ASN A 74 -27.52 16.60 -16.47
C ASN A 74 -27.99 15.70 -15.31
N MET A 75 -28.80 14.68 -15.64
CA MET A 75 -29.26 13.65 -14.71
C MET A 75 -28.60 12.32 -15.09
N TYR A 76 -27.55 11.97 -14.35
CA TYR A 76 -26.80 10.73 -14.56
C TYR A 76 -27.51 9.56 -13.88
N VAL A 77 -27.58 8.42 -14.54
CA VAL A 77 -28.00 7.15 -13.95
C VAL A 77 -26.77 6.25 -13.87
N SER A 78 -26.51 5.64 -12.71
CA SER A 78 -25.37 4.74 -12.52
C SER A 78 -25.78 3.45 -11.79
N THR A 79 -25.20 2.34 -12.21
CA THR A 79 -25.36 1.03 -11.55
C THR A 79 -24.15 0.73 -10.67
N SER A 80 -24.39 0.00 -9.59
CA SER A 80 -23.40 -0.47 -8.62
C SER A 80 -23.74 -1.93 -8.30
N TYR A 81 -23.30 -2.80 -9.20
CA TYR A 81 -23.44 -4.25 -9.11
C TYR A 81 -22.35 -4.85 -8.22
N ASN A 82 -22.68 -5.87 -7.43
CA ASN A 82 -21.83 -6.43 -6.39
C ASN A 82 -22.07 -7.95 -6.26
N ILE A 83 -21.13 -8.76 -6.74
CA ILE A 83 -21.19 -10.22 -6.58
C ILE A 83 -20.65 -10.57 -5.19
N THR A 84 -21.41 -11.28 -4.35
CA THR A 84 -20.93 -11.72 -3.03
C THR A 84 -19.92 -12.84 -3.17
N ASN A 85 -18.87 -12.87 -2.34
CA ASN A 85 -17.84 -13.93 -2.38
C ASN A 85 -18.46 -15.33 -2.36
N GLU A 86 -19.40 -15.58 -1.44
CA GLU A 86 -20.17 -16.82 -1.32
C GLU A 86 -20.84 -17.27 -2.63
N PHE A 87 -21.34 -16.33 -3.44
CA PHE A 87 -22.05 -16.60 -4.69
C PHE A 87 -21.10 -16.63 -5.90
N ARG A 88 -20.00 -15.88 -5.84
CA ARG A 88 -18.87 -16.01 -6.75
C ARG A 88 -18.28 -17.43 -6.66
N GLU A 89 -17.97 -17.87 -5.46
CA GLU A 89 -17.51 -19.23 -5.17
C GLU A 89 -18.55 -20.29 -5.55
N GLU A 90 -19.85 -19.98 -5.53
CA GLU A 90 -20.88 -20.88 -6.04
C GLU A 90 -20.80 -21.02 -7.57
N CYS A 91 -20.71 -19.91 -8.30
CA CYS A 91 -20.63 -19.90 -9.77
C CYS A 91 -19.29 -20.46 -10.28
N GLU A 92 -18.18 -20.19 -9.59
CA GLU A 92 -16.84 -20.67 -9.98
C GLU A 92 -16.70 -22.20 -9.86
N LYS A 93 -17.59 -22.89 -9.15
CA LYS A 93 -17.66 -24.37 -9.13
C LYS A 93 -18.31 -24.97 -10.39
N GLU A 94 -18.96 -24.15 -11.21
CA GLU A 94 -19.60 -24.53 -12.47
C GLU A 94 -18.79 -24.13 -13.70
N ILE A 95 -17.70 -23.35 -13.52
CA ILE A 95 -16.71 -23.06 -14.55
C ILE A 95 -15.95 -24.35 -14.92
N THR A 96 -15.83 -24.65 -16.21
CA THR A 96 -15.30 -25.93 -16.69
C THR A 96 -13.92 -25.88 -17.34
N GLU A 97 -13.44 -24.68 -17.71
CA GLU A 97 -12.09 -24.48 -18.25
C GLU A 97 -11.15 -23.85 -17.20
N GLU A 98 -9.86 -24.23 -17.25
CA GLU A 98 -8.82 -23.67 -16.38
C GLU A 98 -8.17 -22.46 -17.07
N TYR A 99 -8.28 -21.27 -16.46
CA TYR A 99 -7.89 -19.99 -17.05
C TYR A 99 -6.70 -19.35 -16.34
N ASP A 100 -5.68 -18.90 -17.10
CA ASP A 100 -4.59 -18.11 -16.53
C ASP A 100 -5.07 -16.69 -16.21
N GLN A 101 -5.15 -16.37 -14.92
CA GLN A 101 -5.56 -15.05 -14.42
C GLN A 101 -4.53 -13.94 -14.71
N ASN A 102 -3.35 -14.28 -15.22
CA ASN A 102 -2.33 -13.32 -15.66
C ASN A 102 -2.48 -12.94 -17.14
N ASP A 103 -3.05 -13.81 -17.98
CA ASP A 103 -3.32 -13.51 -19.38
C ASP A 103 -4.54 -12.58 -19.55
N TYR A 104 -4.54 -11.76 -20.59
CA TYR A 104 -5.64 -10.83 -20.86
C TYR A 104 -6.84 -11.51 -21.53
N HIS A 105 -6.62 -12.48 -22.43
CA HIS A 105 -7.68 -13.15 -23.16
C HIS A 105 -8.38 -14.22 -22.31
N ASP A 106 -7.64 -14.97 -21.49
CA ASP A 106 -8.23 -15.98 -20.59
C ASP A 106 -9.05 -15.33 -19.47
N ARG A 107 -8.61 -14.18 -18.92
CA ARG A 107 -9.45 -13.35 -18.04
C ARG A 107 -10.75 -12.90 -18.70
N LEU A 108 -10.78 -12.61 -20.00
CA LEU A 108 -12.02 -12.23 -20.68
C LEU A 108 -12.98 -13.43 -20.76
N LYS A 109 -12.50 -14.59 -21.24
CA LYS A 109 -13.30 -15.84 -21.30
C LYS A 109 -13.88 -16.22 -19.95
N TYR A 110 -13.06 -16.21 -18.90
CA TYR A 110 -13.46 -16.46 -17.53
C TYR A 110 -14.60 -15.53 -17.06
N ASN A 111 -14.55 -14.24 -17.40
CA ASN A 111 -15.63 -13.31 -17.05
C ASN A 111 -16.89 -13.53 -17.91
N ASP A 112 -16.75 -13.94 -19.17
CA ASP A 112 -17.88 -14.29 -20.04
C ASP A 112 -18.60 -15.57 -19.56
N GLU A 113 -17.87 -16.65 -19.23
CA GLU A 113 -18.44 -17.89 -18.65
C GLU A 113 -19.07 -17.62 -17.28
N LEU A 114 -18.41 -16.83 -16.42
CA LEU A 114 -18.97 -16.42 -15.13
C LEU A 114 -20.25 -15.60 -15.27
N GLU A 115 -20.33 -14.66 -16.23
CA GLU A 115 -21.59 -13.94 -16.50
C GLU A 115 -22.68 -14.89 -17.06
N GLU A 116 -22.33 -15.86 -17.91
CA GLU A 116 -23.29 -16.86 -18.40
C GLU A 116 -23.87 -17.71 -17.27
N ILE A 117 -23.03 -18.25 -16.38
CA ILE A 117 -23.44 -19.02 -15.20
C ILE A 117 -24.37 -18.19 -14.29
N ILE A 118 -24.03 -16.93 -14.01
CA ILE A 118 -24.87 -16.03 -13.20
C ILE A 118 -26.21 -15.74 -13.89
N SER A 119 -26.25 -15.60 -15.22
CA SER A 119 -27.48 -15.42 -15.98
C SER A 119 -28.38 -16.67 -15.92
N ASN A 120 -27.79 -17.85 -16.03
CA ASN A 120 -28.49 -19.14 -15.97
C ASN A 120 -29.08 -19.37 -14.57
N LYS A 121 -28.29 -19.19 -13.50
CA LYS A 121 -28.77 -19.24 -12.11
C LYS A 121 -29.92 -18.26 -11.85
N TYR A 122 -29.90 -17.08 -12.46
CA TYR A 122 -31.03 -16.15 -12.32
C TYR A 122 -32.30 -16.63 -13.02
N HIS A 123 -32.18 -17.27 -14.18
CA HIS A 123 -33.32 -17.89 -14.85
C HIS A 123 -33.89 -19.08 -14.06
N GLU A 124 -33.04 -19.99 -13.56
CA GLU A 124 -33.47 -21.11 -12.70
C GLU A 124 -34.18 -20.62 -11.43
N PHE A 125 -33.62 -19.61 -10.76
CA PHE A 125 -34.24 -18.98 -9.60
C PHE A 125 -35.61 -18.34 -9.93
N LEU A 126 -35.78 -17.76 -11.12
CA LEU A 126 -37.08 -17.27 -11.58
C LEU A 126 -38.07 -18.41 -11.89
N GLU A 127 -37.63 -19.56 -12.38
CA GLU A 127 -38.50 -20.72 -12.64
C GLU A 127 -39.02 -21.35 -11.33
N ASP A 128 -38.13 -21.60 -10.35
CA ASP A 128 -38.49 -22.04 -9.00
C ASP A 128 -39.48 -21.05 -8.34
N GLN A 129 -39.12 -19.78 -8.26
CA GLN A 129 -39.93 -18.77 -7.57
C GLN A 129 -41.25 -18.41 -8.27
N THR A 130 -41.43 -18.81 -9.55
CA THR A 130 -42.72 -18.66 -10.27
C THR A 130 -43.52 -19.95 -10.40
N GLY A 131 -42.97 -21.10 -9.98
CA GLY A 131 -43.61 -22.41 -10.07
C GLY A 131 -43.94 -22.82 -11.50
N LYS A 132 -43.11 -22.40 -12.47
CA LYS A 132 -43.31 -22.65 -13.90
C LYS A 132 -42.09 -23.34 -14.49
N VAL A 133 -42.18 -24.66 -14.59
CA VAL A 133 -41.37 -25.43 -15.53
C VAL A 133 -41.60 -24.89 -16.95
N LEU A 134 -40.52 -24.59 -17.69
CA LEU A 134 -40.63 -24.43 -19.13
C LEU A 134 -40.94 -25.78 -19.79
N GLU A 135 -42.19 -25.98 -20.20
CA GLU A 135 -42.55 -27.10 -21.08
C GLU A 135 -41.87 -26.91 -22.45
N TYR A 136 -40.74 -27.60 -22.64
CA TYR A 136 -40.03 -27.70 -23.91
C TYR A 136 -40.84 -28.53 -24.93
N GLU A 137 -41.83 -27.88 -25.54
CA GLU A 137 -42.65 -28.46 -26.61
C GLU A 137 -41.81 -28.64 -27.89
N THR A 138 -41.30 -29.85 -28.13
CA THR A 138 -40.55 -30.20 -29.34
C THR A 138 -41.44 -30.13 -30.58
N ILE A 139 -41.30 -29.05 -31.36
CA ILE A 139 -42.01 -28.86 -32.62
C ILE A 139 -41.24 -29.57 -33.74
N GLU A 140 -41.79 -30.66 -34.28
CA GLU A 140 -41.33 -31.22 -35.55
C GLU A 140 -41.60 -30.22 -36.69
N ILE A 141 -40.55 -29.85 -37.43
CA ILE A 141 -40.65 -28.96 -38.61
C ILE A 141 -40.33 -29.80 -39.85
N ASP A 142 -41.31 -29.92 -40.75
CA ASP A 142 -41.14 -30.56 -42.06
C ASP A 142 -40.33 -29.65 -43.01
N LEU A 143 -39.07 -30.02 -43.26
CA LEU A 143 -38.09 -29.21 -43.98
C LEU A 143 -37.87 -29.70 -45.42
N SER A 144 -38.82 -29.38 -46.31
CA SER A 144 -38.62 -29.54 -47.76
C SER A 144 -37.62 -28.50 -48.32
N MET A 145 -36.72 -28.94 -49.20
CA MET A 145 -35.32 -28.48 -49.17
C MET A 145 -34.96 -27.17 -49.91
N GLU A 146 -35.92 -26.35 -50.34
CA GLU A 146 -35.65 -25.23 -51.27
C GLU A 146 -35.66 -23.80 -50.65
N GLN A 147 -36.02 -23.61 -49.38
CA GLN A 147 -36.31 -22.27 -48.82
C GLN A 147 -35.44 -21.78 -47.64
N PHE A 148 -34.20 -22.27 -47.48
CA PHE A 148 -33.29 -21.81 -46.41
C PHE A 148 -32.04 -21.08 -46.93
N GLN A 149 -31.87 -19.84 -46.50
CA GLN A 149 -30.61 -19.07 -46.45
C GLN A 149 -30.36 -18.72 -44.98
N ILE A 150 -29.14 -18.93 -44.49
CA ILE A 150 -28.83 -18.98 -43.04
C ILE A 150 -28.13 -17.69 -42.58
N ASP A 151 -28.80 -16.55 -42.70
CA ASP A 151 -28.47 -15.28 -42.01
C ASP A 151 -29.77 -14.53 -41.68
N LYS A 152 -30.70 -15.19 -40.98
CA LYS A 152 -31.89 -14.55 -40.44
C LYS A 152 -31.99 -14.82 -38.95
N THR A 153 -31.70 -13.78 -38.17
CA THR A 153 -31.77 -13.76 -36.70
C THR A 153 -33.18 -14.03 -36.16
N PHE A 154 -34.20 -14.08 -37.02
CA PHE A 154 -35.57 -14.41 -36.66
C PHE A 154 -36.20 -15.36 -37.69
N ILE A 155 -36.88 -16.39 -37.19
CA ILE A 155 -37.72 -17.30 -37.99
C ILE A 155 -39.18 -17.18 -37.55
N LYS A 156 -40.10 -17.70 -38.37
CA LYS A 156 -41.54 -17.66 -38.09
C LYS A 156 -42.17 -19.02 -38.37
N SER A 157 -42.92 -19.54 -37.41
CA SER A 157 -43.63 -20.82 -37.51
C SER A 157 -44.97 -20.67 -38.26
N ASN A 158 -45.53 -21.81 -38.68
CA ASN A 158 -46.78 -21.88 -39.45
C ASN A 158 -48.01 -21.31 -38.71
N ASP A 159 -47.97 -21.24 -37.37
CA ASP A 159 -48.99 -20.58 -36.53
C ASP A 159 -48.82 -19.04 -36.45
N ASN A 160 -47.88 -18.47 -37.22
CA ASN A 160 -47.48 -17.07 -37.21
C ASN A 160 -46.73 -16.60 -35.95
N THR A 161 -46.30 -17.50 -35.04
CA THR A 161 -45.42 -17.13 -33.91
C THR A 161 -43.99 -16.84 -34.41
N LEU A 162 -43.33 -15.85 -33.79
CA LEU A 162 -41.99 -15.39 -34.16
C LEU A 162 -40.96 -15.94 -33.15
N TYR A 163 -39.79 -16.36 -33.63
CA TYR A 163 -38.69 -16.87 -32.81
C TYR A 163 -37.39 -16.15 -33.19
N LYS A 164 -36.49 -15.91 -32.22
CA LYS A 164 -35.15 -15.35 -32.43
C LYS A 164 -34.11 -16.46 -32.39
N LEU A 165 -33.16 -16.49 -33.33
CA LEU A 165 -31.97 -17.33 -33.25
C LEU A 165 -31.06 -16.80 -32.11
N ILE A 166 -30.68 -17.67 -31.18
CA ILE A 166 -29.85 -17.31 -30.02
C ILE A 166 -28.49 -18.00 -30.00
N ALA A 167 -28.36 -19.22 -30.55
CA ALA A 167 -27.07 -19.91 -30.68
C ALA A 167 -26.99 -20.68 -32.02
N ILE A 168 -25.76 -20.85 -32.51
CA ILE A 168 -25.40 -21.76 -33.60
C ILE A 168 -24.17 -22.56 -33.14
N GLU A 169 -24.33 -23.86 -32.98
CA GLU A 169 -23.28 -24.73 -32.43
C GLU A 169 -22.87 -25.78 -33.45
N GLU A 170 -21.57 -26.08 -33.56
CA GLU A 170 -21.07 -27.09 -34.50
C GLU A 170 -20.82 -28.42 -33.78
N CYS A 171 -21.53 -29.49 -34.19
CA CYS A 171 -21.51 -30.78 -33.51
C CYS A 171 -20.10 -31.37 -33.47
N LYS A 172 -19.68 -31.86 -32.30
CA LYS A 172 -18.42 -32.60 -32.11
C LYS A 172 -18.64 -34.11 -32.30
N GLY A 173 -17.58 -34.87 -32.60
CA GLY A 173 -17.62 -36.34 -32.69
C GLY A 173 -18.14 -36.88 -34.03
N SER A 174 -18.93 -37.96 -34.01
CA SER A 174 -19.43 -38.66 -35.22
C SER A 174 -20.39 -37.84 -36.11
N LEU A 175 -20.80 -36.67 -35.62
CA LEU A 175 -21.69 -35.71 -36.29
C LEU A 175 -20.92 -34.45 -36.77
N GLN A 176 -19.59 -34.51 -36.85
CA GLN A 176 -18.76 -33.34 -37.17
C GLN A 176 -19.07 -32.70 -38.54
N GLY A 177 -19.17 -31.37 -38.53
CA GLY A 177 -19.63 -30.54 -39.66
C GLY A 177 -21.11 -30.13 -39.58
N LEU A 178 -21.88 -30.70 -38.64
CA LEU A 178 -23.29 -30.35 -38.45
C LEU A 178 -23.47 -29.13 -37.58
N LYS A 179 -24.55 -28.37 -37.84
CA LYS A 179 -24.91 -27.18 -37.05
C LYS A 179 -26.27 -27.35 -36.39
N VAL A 180 -26.28 -27.19 -35.07
CA VAL A 180 -27.49 -27.03 -34.25
C VAL A 180 -27.84 -25.54 -34.25
N PHE A 181 -29.14 -25.22 -34.26
CA PHE A 181 -29.64 -23.86 -34.27
C PHE A 181 -30.68 -23.70 -33.16
N THR A 182 -30.37 -22.90 -32.15
CA THR A 182 -31.20 -22.75 -30.94
C THR A 182 -32.04 -21.49 -31.04
N PHE A 183 -33.36 -21.61 -30.86
CA PHE A 183 -34.33 -20.52 -31.14
C PHE A 183 -35.23 -20.20 -29.93
N MET A 184 -35.23 -18.94 -29.50
CA MET A 184 -36.09 -18.41 -28.43
C MET A 184 -37.46 -17.96 -28.97
N LYS A 185 -38.55 -18.44 -28.37
CA LYS A 185 -39.96 -18.13 -28.73
C LYS A 185 -40.34 -16.72 -28.25
N LEU A 186 -40.65 -15.79 -29.15
CA LEU A 186 -40.99 -14.40 -28.80
C LEU A 186 -42.49 -14.25 -28.48
N GLY A 187 -42.79 -13.74 -27.29
CA GLY A 187 -44.16 -13.60 -26.78
C GLY A 187 -45.06 -12.64 -27.58
N LYS A 188 -46.37 -12.90 -27.58
CA LYS A 188 -47.37 -12.29 -28.48
C LYS A 188 -47.61 -10.76 -28.35
N LYS A 189 -46.83 -10.02 -27.56
CA LYS A 189 -46.93 -8.53 -27.43
C LYS A 189 -46.09 -7.78 -28.48
N LEU A 190 -46.25 -8.11 -29.76
CA LEU A 190 -45.33 -7.69 -30.83
C LEU A 190 -45.97 -6.81 -31.93
N GLN A 191 -47.05 -6.09 -31.62
CA GLN A 191 -47.62 -5.11 -32.57
C GLN A 191 -46.75 -3.87 -32.77
N GLU A 192 -46.00 -3.42 -31.76
CA GLU A 192 -45.21 -2.18 -31.83
C GLU A 192 -43.85 -2.38 -32.54
N LEU A 193 -43.17 -3.51 -32.29
CA LEU A 193 -41.92 -3.89 -32.95
C LEU A 193 -42.03 -4.02 -34.48
N SER A 194 -43.24 -4.28 -35.00
CA SER A 194 -43.51 -4.39 -36.44
C SER A 194 -43.15 -3.12 -37.26
N LYS A 195 -43.01 -1.97 -36.61
CA LYS A 195 -42.60 -0.70 -37.26
C LYS A 195 -41.09 -0.50 -37.30
N ALA A 196 -40.33 -1.08 -36.36
CA ALA A 196 -38.88 -0.89 -36.26
C ALA A 196 -38.10 -1.76 -37.26
N ILE A 197 -38.62 -2.97 -37.55
CA ILE A 197 -37.93 -3.98 -38.37
C ILE A 197 -37.81 -3.57 -39.86
N ASN A 198 -38.68 -2.68 -40.35
CA ASN A 198 -38.74 -2.29 -41.77
C ASN A 198 -37.69 -1.24 -42.19
N LEU A 199 -36.68 -0.92 -41.36
CA LEU A 199 -35.71 0.15 -41.63
C LEU A 199 -34.29 -0.35 -41.97
N TYR A 200 -34.04 -1.66 -41.90
CA TYR A 200 -32.68 -2.25 -42.00
C TYR A 200 -32.58 -3.42 -42.99
N SER A 201 -33.46 -3.50 -43.99
CA SER A 201 -33.58 -4.68 -44.87
C SER A 201 -32.55 -4.74 -46.02
N ASP A 202 -32.05 -3.59 -46.50
CA ASP A 202 -31.56 -3.49 -47.88
C ASP A 202 -30.09 -3.90 -48.11
N ASN A 203 -29.30 -4.15 -47.05
CA ASN A 203 -27.84 -4.34 -47.15
C ASN A 203 -27.35 -5.80 -46.96
N LEU A 204 -28.22 -6.77 -46.66
CA LEU A 204 -27.81 -8.13 -46.25
C LEU A 204 -27.98 -9.25 -47.30
N GLU A 205 -28.70 -9.03 -48.40
CA GLU A 205 -28.88 -10.08 -49.43
C GLU A 205 -27.58 -10.45 -50.18
N GLN A 206 -26.51 -9.67 -50.04
CA GLN A 206 -25.32 -9.76 -50.90
C GLN A 206 -24.30 -10.85 -50.50
N HIS A 207 -24.38 -11.42 -49.29
CA HIS A 207 -23.31 -12.28 -48.72
C HIS A 207 -23.66 -13.78 -48.61
N LEU A 208 -24.90 -14.18 -48.87
CA LEU A 208 -25.53 -15.37 -48.27
C LEU A 208 -25.42 -16.71 -49.04
N ASN A 209 -24.60 -16.81 -50.09
CA ASN A 209 -24.68 -17.92 -51.06
C ASN A 209 -23.49 -18.90 -51.02
N ASN A 210 -23.46 -19.82 -50.04
CA ASN A 210 -22.84 -21.18 -50.10
C ASN A 210 -23.32 -22.07 -48.92
N LYS A 211 -23.41 -23.41 -49.06
CA LYS A 211 -24.06 -24.38 -48.11
C LYS A 211 -23.33 -25.76 -48.09
N SER A 212 -23.67 -26.85 -47.35
CA SER A 212 -24.78 -27.28 -46.44
C SER A 212 -24.41 -28.62 -45.74
N PHE A 213 -25.00 -28.96 -44.57
CA PHE A 213 -24.83 -30.26 -43.86
C PHE A 213 -26.15 -30.80 -43.20
N THR A 214 -26.25 -32.10 -42.83
CA THR A 214 -27.51 -32.85 -42.48
C THR A 214 -27.42 -33.87 -41.29
N ILE A 215 -28.38 -33.83 -40.32
CA ILE A 215 -28.32 -34.36 -38.92
C ILE A 215 -28.74 -35.85 -38.70
N VAL A 216 -28.29 -36.48 -37.59
CA VAL A 216 -28.84 -37.72 -36.92
C VAL A 216 -28.80 -37.60 -35.37
N GLU A 217 -29.48 -38.47 -34.59
CA GLU A 217 -30.05 -38.27 -33.24
C GLU A 217 -29.83 -39.45 -32.23
N VAL A 218 -30.09 -39.31 -30.90
CA VAL A 218 -30.93 -40.19 -29.99
C VAL A 218 -30.54 -40.26 -28.47
N LYS A 219 -31.32 -39.57 -27.61
CA LYS A 219 -32.04 -39.93 -26.33
C LYS A 219 -31.35 -40.47 -25.02
N THR A 220 -32.16 -40.46 -23.92
CA THR A 220 -31.82 -40.36 -22.45
C THR A 220 -32.46 -41.48 -21.56
N ASN A 221 -32.29 -41.44 -20.21
CA ASN A 221 -33.11 -42.08 -19.14
C ASN A 221 -32.73 -41.59 -17.70
N GLU A 222 -33.49 -42.00 -16.66
CA GLU A 222 -33.56 -41.51 -15.25
C GLU A 222 -32.80 -42.41 -14.21
N ASP A 223 -32.85 -42.36 -12.84
CA ASP A 223 -33.71 -41.78 -11.76
C ASP A 223 -33.03 -41.90 -10.33
N ASN A 224 -33.46 -41.15 -9.28
CA ASN A 224 -33.43 -41.35 -7.78
C ASN A 224 -32.73 -40.36 -6.80
N GLU A 225 -33.32 -40.23 -5.58
CA GLU A 225 -32.97 -39.42 -4.38
C GLU A 225 -31.90 -40.11 -3.45
N ASN A 226 -31.36 -39.60 -2.31
CA ASN A 226 -31.83 -38.72 -1.20
C ASN A 226 -30.61 -38.27 -0.28
N PRO A 227 -30.67 -37.24 0.62
CA PRO A 227 -29.49 -36.56 1.21
C PRO A 227 -29.25 -36.75 2.75
N ASN A 228 -28.18 -36.15 3.31
CA ASN A 228 -28.03 -35.87 4.77
C ASN A 228 -26.87 -34.91 5.18
N ASN A 229 -27.06 -34.13 6.26
CA ASN A 229 -26.07 -33.41 7.12
C ASN A 229 -25.13 -32.34 6.51
N SER A 230 -24.59 -31.35 7.25
CA SER A 230 -24.94 -30.73 8.56
C SER A 230 -24.14 -29.42 8.77
N ILE A 231 -24.67 -28.43 9.52
CA ILE A 231 -24.05 -27.10 9.73
C ILE A 231 -23.31 -26.99 11.08
N GLN A 232 -22.19 -26.25 11.12
CA GLN A 232 -21.49 -25.80 12.33
C GLN A 232 -21.51 -24.26 12.44
N THR A 233 -21.37 -23.72 13.66
CA THR A 233 -21.27 -22.28 13.97
C THR A 233 -20.37 -22.05 15.19
N SER A 234 -19.48 -21.06 15.12
CA SER A 234 -18.53 -20.67 16.18
C SER A 234 -19.09 -19.59 17.12
N THR A 235 -18.42 -19.36 18.26
CA THR A 235 -18.90 -18.57 19.41
C THR A 235 -17.94 -17.47 19.85
N HIS A 236 -18.46 -16.39 20.43
CA HIS A 236 -17.70 -15.36 21.16
C HIS A 236 -18.31 -15.03 22.52
N ASN A 237 -17.51 -14.43 23.41
CA ASN A 237 -17.75 -14.36 24.85
C ASN A 237 -18.47 -13.08 25.31
N ASN A 238 -19.25 -13.18 26.39
CA ASN A 238 -19.69 -12.05 27.21
C ASN A 238 -19.65 -12.41 28.71
N SER A 239 -19.34 -11.43 29.56
CA SER A 239 -19.01 -11.63 30.97
C SER A 239 -20.22 -11.79 31.90
N ASN A 240 -20.14 -12.76 32.81
CA ASN A 240 -20.97 -12.94 34.03
C ASN A 240 -22.49 -12.77 33.86
N LEU A 241 -23.04 -13.27 32.74
CA LEU A 241 -24.48 -13.34 32.49
C LEU A 241 -25.00 -14.74 32.85
N THR A 242 -25.77 -14.86 33.93
CA THR A 242 -26.41 -16.12 34.34
C THR A 242 -27.92 -16.11 34.13
N ALA A 243 -28.53 -17.31 34.06
CA ALA A 243 -29.95 -17.48 33.75
C ALA A 243 -30.61 -18.64 34.54
N GLU A 244 -31.86 -18.44 34.96
CA GLU A 244 -32.71 -19.39 35.67
C GLU A 244 -33.82 -19.93 34.75
N TYR A 245 -33.96 -21.27 34.69
CA TYR A 245 -35.07 -21.96 34.02
C TYR A 245 -36.28 -22.05 34.93
N LYS A 246 -37.44 -21.63 34.43
CA LYS A 246 -38.70 -21.79 35.16
C LYS A 246 -39.81 -22.32 34.25
N TYR A 247 -40.46 -23.39 34.69
CA TYR A 247 -41.66 -23.91 34.06
C TYR A 247 -42.92 -23.30 34.69
N ASN A 248 -43.87 -22.86 33.85
CA ASN A 248 -45.12 -22.23 34.26
C ASN A 248 -46.30 -23.16 33.90
N GLU A 249 -46.70 -24.01 34.87
CA GLU A 249 -47.73 -25.03 34.70
C GLU A 249 -49.09 -24.45 34.26
N ASP A 250 -49.55 -23.39 34.93
CA ASP A 250 -50.81 -22.67 34.64
C ASP A 250 -50.94 -22.19 33.18
N LYS A 251 -49.80 -22.02 32.49
CA LYS A 251 -49.74 -21.47 31.13
C LYS A 251 -49.12 -22.41 30.11
N ASN A 252 -48.65 -23.59 30.52
CA ASN A 252 -47.90 -24.53 29.68
C ASN A 252 -46.76 -23.80 28.93
N GLY A 253 -45.89 -23.15 29.70
CA GLY A 253 -44.88 -22.21 29.19
C GLY A 253 -43.55 -22.29 29.91
N ILE A 254 -42.49 -21.89 29.20
CA ILE A 254 -41.13 -21.75 29.72
C ILE A 254 -40.88 -20.26 29.95
N GLU A 255 -40.35 -19.91 31.12
CA GLU A 255 -39.89 -18.59 31.53
C GLU A 255 -38.37 -18.65 31.79
N LEU A 256 -37.61 -17.68 31.29
CA LEU A 256 -36.17 -17.54 31.42
C LEU A 256 -35.84 -16.20 32.06
N HIS A 257 -35.24 -16.23 33.24
CA HIS A 257 -34.88 -15.07 34.04
C HIS A 257 -33.36 -14.90 34.02
N PHE A 258 -32.87 -13.77 33.49
CA PHE A 258 -31.43 -13.46 33.42
C PHE A 258 -31.04 -12.47 34.53
N THR A 259 -29.82 -12.58 35.04
CA THR A 259 -29.32 -11.73 36.15
C THR A 259 -29.04 -10.28 35.73
N ASP A 260 -28.61 -10.06 34.48
CA ASP A 260 -28.68 -8.75 33.79
C ASP A 260 -29.28 -8.93 32.38
N LYS A 261 -29.36 -7.86 31.60
CA LYS A 261 -29.88 -7.81 30.24
C LYS A 261 -28.95 -8.58 29.27
N PRO A 262 -29.39 -9.70 28.68
CA PRO A 262 -28.57 -10.46 27.72
C PRO A 262 -28.16 -9.61 26.52
N ASP A 263 -27.04 -9.94 25.87
CA ASP A 263 -26.44 -9.22 24.74
C ASP A 263 -27.28 -9.26 23.44
N GLU A 264 -26.77 -8.69 22.34
CA GLU A 264 -27.50 -8.64 21.06
C GLU A 264 -27.78 -10.05 20.50
N GLU A 265 -26.80 -10.94 20.61
CA GLU A 265 -26.80 -12.28 20.03
C GLU A 265 -27.72 -13.23 20.78
N THR A 266 -27.56 -13.34 22.11
CA THR A 266 -28.44 -14.11 23.00
C THR A 266 -29.89 -13.64 22.86
N ARG A 267 -30.14 -12.32 22.80
CA ARG A 267 -31.47 -11.76 22.53
C ARG A 267 -32.01 -12.17 21.16
N ASN A 268 -31.16 -12.36 20.14
CA ASN A 268 -31.57 -12.79 18.81
C ASN A 268 -31.83 -14.29 18.74
N LEU A 269 -30.95 -15.11 19.30
CA LEU A 269 -31.10 -16.56 19.43
C LEU A 269 -32.40 -16.93 20.16
N LEU A 270 -32.74 -16.21 21.23
CA LEU A 270 -34.03 -16.30 21.94
C LEU A 270 -35.23 -15.95 21.04
N LYS A 271 -35.18 -14.84 20.28
CA LYS A 271 -36.26 -14.43 19.36
C LYS A 271 -36.50 -15.49 18.28
N THR A 272 -35.43 -16.04 17.71
CA THR A 272 -35.46 -17.07 16.64
C THR A 272 -36.04 -18.38 17.15
N ASN A 273 -35.64 -18.82 18.36
CA ASN A 273 -36.26 -19.97 19.05
C ASN A 273 -37.67 -19.67 19.62
N GLY A 274 -38.24 -18.50 19.29
CA GLY A 274 -39.63 -18.16 19.53
C GLY A 274 -39.94 -17.64 20.94
N PHE A 275 -38.92 -17.29 21.74
CA PHE A 275 -39.10 -16.60 23.00
C PHE A 275 -39.44 -15.12 22.77
N ARG A 276 -40.17 -14.52 23.71
CA ARG A 276 -40.62 -13.12 23.68
C ARG A 276 -40.36 -12.45 25.02
N TRP A 277 -40.10 -11.14 25.01
CA TRP A 277 -39.83 -10.37 26.22
C TRP A 277 -41.11 -10.04 26.98
N SER A 278 -41.15 -10.38 28.27
CA SER A 278 -42.21 -10.03 29.21
C SER A 278 -42.00 -8.62 29.76
N LYS A 279 -43.09 -7.84 29.87
CA LYS A 279 -43.08 -6.55 30.60
C LYS A 279 -42.76 -6.69 32.09
N ARG A 280 -42.59 -7.91 32.60
CA ARG A 280 -42.19 -8.24 33.98
C ARG A 280 -40.71 -8.63 34.12
N GLY A 281 -39.89 -8.46 33.08
CA GLY A 281 -38.42 -8.62 33.17
C GLY A 281 -37.88 -10.02 32.89
N PHE A 282 -38.54 -10.81 32.04
CA PHE A 282 -38.10 -12.17 31.69
C PHE A 282 -38.45 -12.55 30.25
N TRP A 283 -37.77 -13.54 29.68
CA TRP A 283 -38.11 -14.11 28.38
C TRP A 283 -39.07 -15.28 28.55
N TYR A 284 -40.00 -15.48 27.61
CA TYR A 284 -40.96 -16.60 27.69
C TYR A 284 -41.40 -17.16 26.35
N THR A 285 -41.79 -18.43 26.33
CA THR A 285 -42.42 -19.14 25.21
C THR A 285 -43.49 -20.11 25.73
N ARG A 286 -44.42 -20.54 24.86
CA ARG A 286 -45.15 -21.79 25.10
C ARG A 286 -44.17 -22.97 25.06
N HIS A 287 -44.37 -23.96 25.93
CA HIS A 287 -43.55 -25.16 26.01
C HIS A 287 -43.71 -26.07 24.77
N THR A 288 -42.59 -26.69 24.40
CA THR A 288 -42.44 -27.83 23.49
C THR A 288 -41.05 -28.42 23.77
N ASP A 289 -40.87 -29.73 23.68
CA ASP A 289 -39.62 -30.43 24.03
C ASP A 289 -38.37 -29.78 23.41
N LYS A 290 -38.39 -29.49 22.10
CA LYS A 290 -37.28 -28.80 21.39
C LYS A 290 -36.87 -27.47 22.02
N LYS A 291 -37.83 -26.72 22.58
CA LYS A 291 -37.59 -25.43 23.24
C LYS A 291 -37.17 -25.57 24.69
N GLU A 292 -37.54 -26.66 25.37
CA GLU A 292 -37.01 -26.98 26.69
C GLU A 292 -35.56 -27.44 26.60
N SER A 293 -35.22 -28.30 25.62
CA SER A 293 -33.83 -28.68 25.33
C SER A 293 -32.96 -27.46 25.00
N PHE A 294 -33.45 -26.56 24.14
CA PHE A 294 -32.76 -25.30 23.84
C PHE A 294 -32.61 -24.40 25.09
N ALA A 295 -33.67 -24.24 25.88
CA ALA A 295 -33.64 -23.39 27.08
C ALA A 295 -32.66 -23.88 28.14
N LYS A 296 -32.56 -25.21 28.30
CA LYS A 296 -31.60 -25.84 29.21
C LYS A 296 -30.18 -25.74 28.68
N SER A 297 -29.94 -26.15 27.43
CA SER A 297 -28.62 -26.01 26.78
C SER A 297 -28.06 -24.58 26.87
N LEU A 298 -28.90 -23.54 26.67
CA LEU A 298 -28.49 -22.14 26.79
C LEU A 298 -28.14 -21.75 28.24
N ILE A 299 -28.81 -22.34 29.23
CA ILE A 299 -28.47 -22.13 30.65
C ILE A 299 -27.20 -22.88 31.03
N ASP A 300 -27.07 -24.14 30.60
CA ASP A 300 -25.91 -24.98 30.86
C ASP A 300 -24.63 -24.31 30.32
N GLN A 301 -24.70 -23.72 29.11
CA GLN A 301 -23.62 -22.91 28.50
C GLN A 301 -23.29 -21.60 29.25
N LEU A 302 -24.25 -21.02 29.97
CA LEU A 302 -24.03 -19.80 30.77
C LEU A 302 -23.58 -20.12 32.21
N GLN A 303 -23.89 -21.31 32.72
CA GLN A 303 -23.49 -21.78 34.05
C GLN A 303 -22.12 -22.49 34.03
N SER A 304 -21.70 -23.08 32.90
CA SER A 304 -20.36 -23.65 32.73
C SER A 304 -19.21 -22.63 32.78
N ILE A 305 -19.51 -21.34 33.00
CA ILE A 305 -18.55 -20.24 33.11
C ILE A 305 -18.17 -19.98 34.59
N GLU A 306 -18.97 -20.41 35.58
CA GLU A 306 -18.80 -20.01 36.99
C GLU A 306 -17.76 -20.81 37.82
N GLU A 307 -17.10 -21.85 37.28
CA GLU A 307 -16.14 -22.66 38.07
C GLU A 307 -14.66 -22.19 38.03
N ASN A 308 -14.30 -21.18 37.23
CA ASN A 308 -12.91 -20.69 37.07
C ASN A 308 -12.67 -19.25 37.61
N GLU A 309 -13.04 -18.95 38.86
CA GLU A 309 -12.55 -17.75 39.58
C GLU A 309 -11.25 -18.02 40.38
N HIS A 310 -10.19 -18.52 39.73
CA HIS A 310 -8.83 -18.51 40.27
C HIS A 310 -7.84 -17.99 39.22
N THR A 311 -6.93 -17.11 39.67
CA THR A 311 -5.92 -16.39 38.87
C THR A 311 -5.36 -17.22 37.71
N GLU A 312 -5.71 -16.87 36.46
CA GLU A 312 -5.36 -17.69 35.31
C GLU A 312 -3.84 -17.82 35.12
N PRO A 313 -3.30 -19.05 35.08
CA PRO A 313 -1.98 -19.29 34.52
C PRO A 313 -2.07 -19.24 32.98
N ILE A 314 -0.98 -18.84 32.33
CA ILE A 314 -0.90 -18.82 30.86
C ILE A 314 -1.09 -20.24 30.33
N THR A 315 -2.06 -20.46 29.44
CA THR A 315 -2.38 -21.81 28.93
C THR A 315 -1.40 -22.25 27.84
N ALA A 316 -1.32 -23.57 27.62
CA ALA A 316 -0.54 -24.14 26.54
C ALA A 316 -1.03 -23.67 25.15
N GLU A 317 -2.33 -23.43 24.98
CA GLU A 317 -2.87 -22.85 23.75
C GLU A 317 -2.33 -21.43 23.54
N SER A 318 -2.40 -20.58 24.57
CA SER A 318 -1.87 -19.21 24.48
C SER A 318 -0.36 -19.15 24.23
N PHE A 319 0.44 -20.07 24.78
CA PHE A 319 1.85 -20.17 24.42
C PHE A 319 2.05 -20.63 22.96
N ALA A 320 1.27 -21.60 22.50
CA ALA A 320 1.36 -22.10 21.12
C ALA A 320 1.00 -21.03 20.07
N ASP A 321 -0.08 -20.28 20.29
CA ASP A 321 -0.54 -19.21 19.40
C ASP A 321 0.54 -18.12 19.24
N HIS A 322 1.12 -17.65 20.35
CA HIS A 322 2.23 -16.68 20.31
C HIS A 322 3.46 -17.24 19.57
N ILE A 323 3.81 -18.51 19.79
CA ILE A 323 4.95 -19.15 19.10
C ILE A 323 4.68 -19.27 17.58
N GLN A 324 3.43 -19.48 17.18
CA GLN A 324 3.00 -19.49 15.77
C GLN A 324 3.07 -18.09 15.14
N ASP A 325 2.60 -17.05 15.82
CA ASP A 325 2.70 -15.66 15.36
C ASP A 325 4.15 -15.21 15.19
N TYR A 326 5.00 -15.47 16.19
CA TYR A 326 6.43 -15.15 16.10
C TYR A 326 7.14 -15.98 15.02
N SER A 327 6.78 -17.25 14.82
CA SER A 327 7.24 -18.07 13.70
C SER A 327 6.93 -17.40 12.35
N MET A 328 5.69 -16.96 12.14
CA MET A 328 5.29 -16.29 10.90
C MET A 328 6.04 -14.97 10.71
N MET A 329 6.16 -14.16 11.76
CA MET A 329 6.91 -12.90 11.75
C MET A 329 8.37 -13.11 11.27
N ILE A 330 9.06 -14.14 11.78
CA ILE A 330 10.46 -14.41 11.41
C ILE A 330 10.58 -14.89 9.95
N ILE A 331 9.63 -15.70 9.46
CA ILE A 331 9.61 -16.15 8.05
C ILE A 331 9.52 -14.94 7.11
N THR A 332 8.60 -14.01 7.39
CA THR A 332 8.45 -12.76 6.63
C THR A 332 9.66 -11.84 6.76
N GLU A 333 10.25 -11.71 7.95
CA GLU A 333 11.45 -10.87 8.19
C GLU A 333 12.68 -11.40 7.43
N LEU A 334 12.75 -12.71 7.18
CA LEU A 334 13.80 -13.34 6.37
C LEU A 334 13.53 -13.30 4.86
N GLY A 335 12.43 -12.68 4.42
CA GLY A 335 12.09 -12.53 3.00
C GLY A 335 11.56 -13.80 2.33
N ALA A 336 10.87 -14.66 3.08
CA ALA A 336 10.18 -15.84 2.57
C ALA A 336 8.66 -15.73 2.83
N ASP A 337 7.85 -16.31 1.92
CA ASP A 337 6.39 -16.34 2.08
C ASP A 337 5.95 -17.54 2.93
N HIS A 338 6.60 -18.71 2.81
CA HIS A 338 6.34 -19.89 3.62
C HIS A 338 7.62 -20.50 4.20
N PHE A 339 7.47 -21.26 5.30
CA PHE A 339 8.57 -21.97 5.99
C PHE A 339 9.42 -22.85 5.05
N ASN A 340 8.79 -23.46 4.04
CA ASN A 340 9.47 -24.37 3.11
C ASN A 340 10.36 -23.65 2.09
N ASP A 341 10.26 -22.33 1.99
CA ASP A 341 10.99 -21.50 1.01
C ASP A 341 12.30 -20.94 1.61
N LEU A 342 12.53 -21.16 2.91
CA LEU A 342 13.76 -20.77 3.61
C LEU A 342 14.96 -21.58 3.08
N THR A 343 16.00 -20.89 2.61
CA THR A 343 17.31 -21.52 2.32
C THR A 343 17.98 -22.04 3.59
N ASP A 344 18.99 -22.93 3.46
CA ASP A 344 19.75 -23.47 4.60
C ASP A 344 20.29 -22.40 5.58
N SER A 345 20.60 -21.19 5.09
CA SER A 345 21.01 -20.07 5.95
C SER A 345 19.80 -19.46 6.66
N GLN A 346 18.75 -19.09 5.92
CA GLN A 346 17.53 -18.52 6.51
C GLN A 346 16.86 -19.49 7.51
N TYR A 347 16.89 -20.80 7.27
CA TYR A 347 16.40 -21.82 8.21
C TYR A 347 17.18 -21.83 9.53
N LYS A 348 18.51 -21.66 9.46
CA LYS A 348 19.38 -21.56 10.63
C LYS A 348 19.11 -20.27 11.42
N ASP A 349 18.96 -19.15 10.72
CA ASP A 349 18.67 -17.84 11.33
C ASP A 349 17.25 -17.81 11.91
N TYR A 350 16.28 -18.44 11.23
CA TYR A 350 14.92 -18.67 11.72
C TYR A 350 14.92 -19.44 13.04
N LYS A 351 15.61 -20.59 13.11
CA LYS A 351 15.72 -21.40 14.32
C LYS A 351 16.39 -20.62 15.46
N TYR A 352 17.39 -19.78 15.14
CA TYR A 352 18.04 -18.93 16.14
C TYR A 352 17.08 -17.85 16.69
N LYS A 353 16.44 -17.08 15.81
CA LYS A 353 15.50 -16.02 16.17
C LYS A 353 14.30 -16.55 16.96
N LEU A 354 13.72 -17.68 16.53
CA LEU A 354 12.57 -18.29 17.21
C LEU A 354 12.95 -18.71 18.64
N LYS A 355 14.13 -19.32 18.82
CA LYS A 355 14.64 -19.61 20.17
C LYS A 355 14.83 -18.34 20.99
N SER A 356 15.47 -17.31 20.42
CA SER A 356 15.71 -16.06 21.12
C SER A 356 14.41 -15.40 21.60
N ILE A 357 13.32 -15.46 20.82
CA ILE A 357 12.02 -14.89 21.22
C ILE A 357 11.34 -15.76 22.29
N ILE A 358 11.44 -17.09 22.19
CA ILE A 358 10.95 -18.01 23.23
C ILE A 358 11.64 -17.73 24.58
N ASP A 359 12.96 -17.59 24.57
CA ASP A 359 13.77 -17.31 25.76
C ASP A 359 13.53 -15.87 26.29
N GLU A 360 13.39 -14.86 25.42
CA GLU A 360 13.19 -13.45 25.80
C GLU A 360 11.76 -13.13 26.30
N LYS A 361 10.74 -13.82 25.78
CA LYS A 361 9.33 -13.64 26.19
C LYS A 361 8.86 -14.66 27.23
N GLU A 362 9.77 -15.45 27.81
CA GLU A 362 9.51 -16.51 28.80
C GLU A 362 8.43 -17.53 28.33
N LEU A 363 8.40 -17.86 27.04
CA LEU A 363 7.39 -18.76 26.46
C LEU A 363 7.66 -20.22 26.85
N THR A 364 6.67 -20.89 27.44
CA THR A 364 6.80 -22.30 27.80
C THR A 364 6.65 -23.18 26.56
N VAL A 365 7.62 -24.07 26.31
CA VAL A 365 7.57 -25.08 25.23
C VAL A 365 7.56 -26.48 25.85
N ASN A 366 6.39 -26.89 26.35
CA ASN A 366 6.18 -28.21 26.97
C ASN A 366 5.48 -29.20 26.00
N ASP A 367 5.25 -30.43 26.46
CA ASP A 367 4.58 -31.47 25.66
C ASP A 367 3.14 -31.05 25.25
N ASP A 368 2.42 -30.27 26.06
CA ASP A 368 1.06 -29.83 25.76
C ASP A 368 1.04 -28.83 24.59
N VAL A 369 1.94 -27.84 24.60
CA VAL A 369 2.18 -26.88 23.49
C VAL A 369 2.56 -27.62 22.21
N ILE A 370 3.46 -28.61 22.33
CA ILE A 370 3.89 -29.45 21.21
C ILE A 370 2.74 -30.30 20.66
N ASN A 371 1.88 -30.84 21.52
CA ASN A 371 0.71 -31.62 21.12
C ASN A 371 -0.34 -30.75 20.41
N TYR A 372 -0.62 -29.54 20.92
CA TYR A 372 -1.53 -28.58 20.30
C TYR A 372 -1.07 -28.15 18.91
N LEU A 373 0.19 -27.72 18.76
CA LEU A 373 0.77 -27.41 17.45
C LEU A 373 0.81 -28.63 16.51
N THR A 374 0.82 -29.85 17.05
CA THR A 374 0.71 -31.08 16.25
C THR A 374 -0.72 -31.34 15.78
N SER A 375 -1.75 -31.05 16.59
CA SER A 375 -3.16 -31.17 16.16
C SER A 375 -3.56 -30.12 15.12
N GLU A 376 -3.02 -28.90 15.22
CA GLU A 376 -3.19 -27.85 14.21
C GLU A 376 -2.31 -28.07 12.96
N GLY A 377 -1.63 -29.21 12.85
CA GLY A 377 -0.88 -29.61 11.65
C GLY A 377 0.46 -28.91 11.44
N MET A 378 0.92 -28.08 12.39
CA MET A 378 2.15 -27.27 12.35
C MET A 378 3.43 -28.09 12.54
N ASN A 379 3.53 -29.24 11.88
CA ASN A 379 4.58 -30.25 12.00
C ASN A 379 6.00 -29.68 11.81
N ASN A 380 6.17 -28.71 10.90
CA ASN A 380 7.45 -28.05 10.65
C ASN A 380 7.93 -27.23 11.87
N LEU A 381 7.04 -26.41 12.43
CA LEU A 381 7.30 -25.62 13.65
C LEU A 381 7.54 -26.56 14.84
N VAL A 382 6.71 -27.58 15.01
CA VAL A 382 6.87 -28.64 16.03
C VAL A 382 8.24 -29.32 15.96
N ASN A 383 8.73 -29.60 14.75
CA ASN A 383 10.06 -30.17 14.57
C ASN A 383 11.14 -29.18 15.04
N VAL A 384 11.10 -27.91 14.62
CA VAL A 384 12.08 -26.89 15.06
C VAL A 384 12.07 -26.68 16.57
N LEU A 385 10.89 -26.70 17.22
CA LEU A 385 10.77 -26.59 18.68
C LEU A 385 11.38 -27.78 19.42
N LYS A 386 11.16 -29.02 18.93
CA LYS A 386 11.86 -30.22 19.43
C LYS A 386 13.37 -30.09 19.24
N ASP A 387 13.79 -29.56 18.09
CA ASP A 387 15.17 -29.29 17.71
C ASP A 387 15.84 -28.15 18.51
N ILE A 388 15.04 -27.30 19.16
CA ILE A 388 15.46 -26.24 20.10
C ILE A 388 15.61 -26.78 21.52
N ASN A 389 14.70 -27.67 21.95
CA ASN A 389 14.69 -28.31 23.26
C ASN A 389 15.70 -29.47 23.40
N SER A 390 16.21 -30.04 22.28
CA SER A 390 17.10 -31.21 22.29
C SER A 390 18.60 -30.90 22.47
N ALA A 391 18.98 -29.65 22.76
CA ALA A 391 20.39 -29.24 22.82
C ALA A 391 21.05 -29.54 24.18
N GLU A 392 21.98 -30.51 24.21
CA GLU A 392 22.78 -30.85 25.41
C GLU A 392 23.74 -29.72 25.84
N PRO A 393 24.08 -29.63 27.14
CA PRO A 393 24.92 -28.57 27.69
C PRO A 393 26.41 -28.70 27.27
N ALA A 394 27.03 -27.56 26.95
CA ALA A 394 28.42 -27.51 26.50
C ALA A 394 29.44 -27.88 27.60
N ALA A 395 30.51 -28.56 27.19
CA ALA A 395 31.63 -29.03 28.02
C ALA A 395 32.95 -28.29 27.64
N PRO A 396 34.06 -28.46 28.38
CA PRO A 396 34.76 -27.34 29.02
C PRO A 396 35.72 -26.54 28.12
N GLN A 397 35.86 -25.25 28.46
CA GLN A 397 36.91 -24.37 27.93
C GLN A 397 38.31 -24.73 28.47
N PRO A 398 39.39 -24.58 27.67
CA PRO A 398 40.77 -24.57 28.16
C PRO A 398 41.07 -23.37 29.07
N GLN A 399 42.12 -23.49 29.89
CA GLN A 399 42.56 -22.44 30.81
C GLN A 399 43.68 -21.59 30.19
N GLU A 400 43.72 -20.29 30.52
CA GLU A 400 44.99 -19.59 30.74
C GLU A 400 44.83 -18.52 31.84
N GLU A 401 45.92 -17.85 32.23
CA GLU A 401 46.25 -17.64 33.65
C GLU A 401 45.58 -16.46 34.41
N GLN A 402 45.61 -16.57 35.74
CA GLN A 402 45.02 -15.61 36.69
C GLN A 402 45.92 -14.40 36.97
N THR A 403 45.32 -13.22 37.16
CA THR A 403 45.74 -12.29 38.22
C THR A 403 44.54 -11.87 39.05
N ILE A 404 44.77 -11.46 40.31
CA ILE A 404 43.75 -11.27 41.34
C ILE A 404 43.94 -9.90 41.99
N TYR A 405 42.89 -9.09 42.09
CA TYR A 405 42.66 -8.21 43.26
C TYR A 405 41.16 -7.98 43.50
N ASN A 406 40.77 -7.91 44.78
CA ASN A 406 39.38 -7.72 45.19
C ASN A 406 39.06 -6.21 45.34
N SER A 407 37.83 -5.78 45.03
CA SER A 407 36.85 -5.37 46.06
C SER A 407 35.54 -4.82 45.46
N GLU A 408 34.40 -5.17 46.05
CA GLU A 408 33.16 -4.40 45.92
C GLU A 408 33.30 -3.09 46.74
N PRO A 409 32.59 -2.00 46.36
CA PRO A 409 31.27 -1.80 46.97
C PRO A 409 30.19 -1.16 46.09
N THR A 410 28.94 -1.55 46.39
CA THR A 410 27.65 -0.90 46.08
C THR A 410 27.65 0.63 45.90
N THR A 411 26.90 1.15 44.90
CA THR A 411 25.82 2.14 45.15
C THR A 411 24.79 2.24 44.00
N THR A 412 23.71 2.99 44.28
CA THR A 412 22.50 3.28 43.50
C THR A 412 22.75 3.86 42.08
N PRO A 413 21.83 3.68 41.10
CA PRO A 413 21.97 4.30 39.77
C PRO A 413 21.78 5.83 39.79
N GLU A 414 22.61 6.53 39.01
CA GLU A 414 22.39 7.91 38.56
C GLU A 414 22.17 7.93 37.03
N GLU A 415 21.50 8.97 36.51
CA GLU A 415 21.18 9.10 35.08
C GLU A 415 22.41 9.42 34.23
N GLN A 416 22.62 8.72 33.11
CA GLN A 416 23.70 9.04 32.17
C GLN A 416 23.29 10.16 31.18
N PRO A 417 24.17 11.14 30.90
CA PRO A 417 23.85 12.29 30.06
C PRO A 417 23.98 12.00 28.56
N LYS A 418 23.23 12.75 27.75
CA LYS A 418 23.59 12.96 26.33
C LYS A 418 24.85 13.80 26.24
N ILE A 419 25.72 13.48 25.27
CA ILE A 419 26.92 14.26 24.94
C ILE A 419 26.78 14.73 23.49
N GLU A 420 27.02 16.01 23.24
CA GLU A 420 27.12 16.62 21.91
C GLU A 420 28.60 16.74 21.53
N TYR A 421 28.93 16.53 20.25
CA TYR A 421 30.31 16.57 19.75
C TYR A 421 30.56 17.87 18.96
N THR A 422 31.58 18.64 19.37
CA THR A 422 32.02 19.86 18.67
C THR A 422 33.36 19.63 17.97
N SER A 423 33.54 20.18 16.76
CA SER A 423 34.63 19.84 15.83
C SER A 423 35.98 20.54 16.06
N ASP A 424 35.99 21.70 16.71
CA ASP A 424 36.89 22.79 16.29
C ASP A 424 38.34 22.77 16.84
N ASN A 425 38.81 21.66 17.43
CA ASN A 425 40.16 21.57 18.03
C ASN A 425 40.86 20.20 17.91
N LYS A 426 40.43 19.31 17.01
CA LYS A 426 41.02 17.96 16.90
C LYS A 426 42.44 17.97 16.30
N ILE A 427 43.30 17.08 16.79
CA ILE A 427 44.69 16.91 16.34
C ILE A 427 44.68 16.39 14.90
N LYS A 428 45.38 17.10 14.00
CA LYS A 428 45.30 16.83 12.56
C LYS A 428 46.14 15.63 12.13
N VAL A 429 45.65 14.91 11.12
CA VAL A 429 46.36 13.76 10.53
C VAL A 429 47.66 14.21 9.86
N LYS A 430 48.68 13.35 9.89
CA LYS A 430 50.02 13.59 9.35
C LYS A 430 50.38 12.62 8.23
N SER A 431 49.95 11.36 8.35
CA SER A 431 50.12 10.32 7.32
C SER A 431 49.18 9.13 7.57
N ILE A 432 48.76 8.47 6.50
CA ILE A 432 48.08 7.17 6.52
C ILE A 432 48.89 6.22 5.62
N GLU A 433 49.37 5.11 6.16
CA GLU A 433 50.16 4.09 5.46
C GLU A 433 49.36 2.79 5.30
N PHE A 434 49.14 2.37 4.07
CA PHE A 434 48.64 1.03 3.73
C PHE A 434 49.79 0.03 3.77
N ILE A 435 50.04 -0.55 4.94
CA ILE A 435 51.16 -1.48 5.19
C ILE A 435 51.12 -2.66 4.21
N TRP A 436 49.95 -3.30 4.06
CA TRP A 436 49.73 -4.37 3.07
C TRP A 436 48.24 -4.50 2.70
N SER A 437 47.97 -5.07 1.53
CA SER A 437 46.62 -5.40 1.05
C SER A 437 46.61 -6.73 0.30
N GLU A 438 45.53 -7.49 0.44
CA GLU A 438 45.21 -8.61 -0.45
C GLU A 438 44.71 -8.11 -1.83
N SER A 439 44.27 -6.84 -1.94
CA SER A 439 43.82 -6.24 -3.20
C SER A 439 45.00 -5.79 -4.06
N ILE A 440 45.08 -6.29 -5.29
CA ILE A 440 46.12 -5.91 -6.28
C ILE A 440 46.14 -4.42 -6.65
N ASN A 441 45.14 -3.66 -6.21
CA ASN A 441 44.94 -2.23 -6.49
C ASN A 441 45.60 -1.31 -5.45
N ILE A 442 46.04 -1.85 -4.30
CA ILE A 442 46.71 -1.11 -3.24
C ILE A 442 48.14 -1.66 -3.11
N GLN A 443 49.16 -0.83 -3.32
CA GLN A 443 50.55 -1.26 -3.21
C GLN A 443 50.98 -1.28 -1.74
N GLU A 444 51.76 -2.29 -1.33
CA GLU A 444 52.32 -2.37 0.02
C GLU A 444 53.16 -1.12 0.35
N ASN A 445 52.99 -0.58 1.56
CA ASN A 445 53.63 0.66 2.04
C ASN A 445 53.22 1.91 1.22
N THR A 446 51.98 1.96 0.70
CA THR A 446 51.43 3.18 0.09
C THR A 446 51.11 4.20 1.18
N ILE A 447 51.80 5.35 1.18
CA ILE A 447 51.59 6.43 2.14
C ILE A 447 50.83 7.59 1.48
N VAL A 448 49.74 8.03 2.10
CA VAL A 448 49.00 9.26 1.77
C VAL A 448 48.96 10.22 2.94
N SER A 449 48.53 11.46 2.69
CA SER A 449 48.58 12.56 3.68
C SER A 449 47.24 12.90 4.34
N THR A 450 46.12 12.47 3.74
CA THR A 450 44.77 12.86 4.18
C THR A 450 43.76 11.71 4.11
N PHE A 451 42.62 11.85 4.81
CA PHE A 451 41.57 10.82 4.81
C PHE A 451 40.89 10.65 3.45
N THR A 452 40.60 11.73 2.72
CA THR A 452 40.02 11.65 1.36
C THR A 452 40.92 10.86 0.39
N GLU A 453 42.24 11.00 0.47
CA GLU A 453 43.17 10.19 -0.34
C GLU A 453 43.05 8.69 0.00
N ALA A 454 43.02 8.34 1.28
CA ALA A 454 42.90 6.96 1.73
C ALA A 454 41.53 6.35 1.39
N ASN A 455 40.45 7.11 1.58
CA ASN A 455 39.08 6.74 1.21
C ASN A 455 38.98 6.47 -0.29
N ASN A 456 39.54 7.33 -1.15
CA ASN A 456 39.53 7.13 -2.60
C ASN A 456 40.33 5.91 -3.06
N ILE A 457 41.43 5.55 -2.37
CA ILE A 457 42.17 4.30 -2.61
C ILE A 457 41.29 3.09 -2.29
N ILE A 458 40.60 3.08 -1.14
CA ILE A 458 39.70 1.99 -0.74
C ILE A 458 38.49 1.87 -1.68
N LYS A 459 37.82 2.97 -2.06
CA LYS A 459 36.72 2.95 -3.05
C LYS A 459 37.19 2.38 -4.40
N SER A 460 38.44 2.66 -4.80
CA SER A 460 39.02 2.18 -6.06
C SER A 460 39.37 0.69 -6.02
N ALA A 461 39.84 0.19 -4.88
CA ALA A 461 40.03 -1.24 -4.64
C ALA A 461 38.68 -1.99 -4.61
N ALA A 462 37.69 -1.45 -3.88
CA ALA A 462 36.36 -2.04 -3.72
C ALA A 462 35.64 -2.32 -5.04
N LYS A 463 35.82 -1.49 -6.07
CA LYS A 463 35.26 -1.73 -7.43
C LYS A 463 35.71 -3.09 -8.01
N ASN A 464 36.90 -3.56 -7.63
CA ASN A 464 37.50 -4.81 -8.08
C ASN A 464 37.42 -5.95 -7.05
N ALA A 465 36.89 -5.70 -5.85
CA ALA A 465 36.70 -6.72 -4.82
C ALA A 465 35.71 -7.83 -5.28
N PRO A 466 35.71 -9.01 -4.63
CA PRO A 466 34.83 -10.12 -4.97
C PRO A 466 33.34 -9.78 -4.82
N ASP A 467 32.52 -10.29 -5.75
CA ASP A 467 31.09 -10.00 -5.86
C ASP A 467 30.21 -11.12 -5.25
N ASN A 468 30.74 -11.81 -4.24
CA ASN A 468 30.19 -13.04 -3.67
C ASN A 468 30.27 -13.10 -2.13
N GLY A 469 30.34 -11.94 -1.46
CA GLY A 469 30.49 -11.84 0.00
C GLY A 469 31.90 -12.13 0.53
N ALA A 470 32.91 -12.21 -0.34
CA ALA A 470 34.32 -12.20 0.06
C ALA A 470 34.93 -10.80 -0.08
N TYR A 471 36.01 -10.55 0.67
CA TYR A 471 36.59 -9.22 0.88
C TYR A 471 38.12 -9.26 0.77
N ASP A 472 38.73 -8.16 0.33
CA ASP A 472 40.19 -8.00 0.27
C ASP A 472 40.69 -7.38 1.60
N LYS A 473 41.43 -8.14 2.41
CA LYS A 473 41.95 -7.62 3.69
C LYS A 473 43.04 -6.58 3.46
N THR A 474 42.97 -5.45 4.15
CA THR A 474 43.95 -4.36 4.04
C THR A 474 44.33 -3.83 5.42
N LYS A 475 45.62 -3.87 5.76
CA LYS A 475 46.14 -3.32 7.02
C LYS A 475 46.66 -1.90 6.80
N PHE A 476 46.30 -1.00 7.71
CA PHE A 476 46.74 0.40 7.67
C PHE A 476 47.28 0.87 9.03
N GLU A 477 48.10 1.91 9.00
CA GLU A 477 48.54 2.69 10.16
C GLU A 477 48.32 4.19 9.90
N ILE A 478 47.78 4.89 10.88
CA ILE A 478 47.55 6.33 10.86
C ILE A 478 48.52 6.97 11.85
N THR A 479 49.12 8.10 11.48
CA THR A 479 49.92 8.96 12.37
C THR A 479 49.31 10.34 12.41
N TRP A 480 49.21 10.95 13.59
CA TRP A 480 48.79 12.34 13.76
C TRP A 480 49.98 13.29 13.99
N THR A 481 49.70 14.59 14.05
CA THR A 481 50.71 15.66 14.10
C THR A 481 51.51 15.73 15.40
N ASP A 482 51.01 15.11 16.47
CA ASP A 482 51.71 14.84 17.74
C ASP A 482 52.63 13.61 17.70
N ASN A 483 52.52 12.78 16.64
CA ASN A 483 53.20 11.51 16.39
C ASN A 483 52.62 10.28 17.12
N GLU A 484 51.43 10.36 17.70
CA GLU A 484 50.68 9.16 18.13
C GLU A 484 50.14 8.39 16.91
N THR A 485 49.90 7.08 17.07
CA THR A 485 49.48 6.20 15.96
C THR A 485 48.30 5.28 16.29
N TYR A 486 47.54 4.93 15.24
CA TYR A 486 46.44 3.96 15.27
C TYR A 486 46.65 2.93 14.17
N VAL A 487 46.53 1.64 14.49
CA VAL A 487 46.78 0.54 13.56
C VAL A 487 45.51 -0.27 13.38
N GLY A 488 44.95 -0.28 12.16
CA GLY A 488 43.70 -0.95 11.84
C GLY A 488 43.81 -1.97 10.70
N ARG A 489 42.71 -2.66 10.43
CA ARG A 489 42.61 -3.66 9.37
C ARG A 489 41.20 -3.67 8.80
N VAL A 490 41.03 -3.00 7.65
CA VAL A 490 39.76 -2.91 6.94
C VAL A 490 39.58 -4.11 6.01
N ASP A 491 38.35 -4.62 5.94
CA ASP A 491 37.92 -5.68 5.03
C ASP A 491 37.21 -5.04 3.85
N ILE A 492 37.89 -4.94 2.70
CA ILE A 492 37.37 -4.18 1.56
C ILE A 492 36.37 -5.05 0.78
N GLU A 493 35.10 -4.77 0.96
CA GLU A 493 33.98 -5.37 0.23
C GLU A 493 33.58 -4.57 -1.01
N LYS A 494 32.90 -5.24 -1.95
CA LYS A 494 32.35 -4.64 -3.18
C LYS A 494 31.58 -3.34 -2.93
N HIS A 495 30.71 -3.36 -1.92
CA HIS A 495 29.79 -2.28 -1.61
C HIS A 495 30.48 -1.02 -1.06
N TYR A 496 31.74 -1.11 -0.60
CA TYR A 496 32.53 0.05 -0.15
C TYR A 496 32.85 1.01 -1.31
N SER A 497 32.66 0.60 -2.57
CA SER A 497 32.72 1.49 -3.73
C SER A 497 31.60 2.53 -3.78
N LEU A 498 30.56 2.37 -2.93
CA LEU A 498 29.42 3.28 -2.75
C LEU A 498 29.41 4.02 -1.40
N LYS A 499 30.25 3.63 -0.42
CA LYS A 499 30.40 4.36 0.85
C LYS A 499 31.13 5.69 0.64
N ASP A 500 30.84 6.70 1.45
CA ASP A 500 31.46 8.02 1.31
C ASP A 500 32.86 8.13 1.91
N GLU A 501 33.04 7.69 3.14
CA GLU A 501 34.34 7.69 3.81
C GLU A 501 34.70 6.32 4.41
N PRO A 502 34.85 5.26 3.58
CA PRO A 502 34.90 3.87 4.05
C PRO A 502 36.00 3.53 5.06
N LEU A 503 37.12 4.26 5.10
CA LEU A 503 38.13 4.11 6.15
C LEU A 503 37.66 4.73 7.48
N THR A 504 37.07 5.92 7.39
CA THR A 504 36.55 6.67 8.54
C THR A 504 35.35 5.96 9.13
N ASP A 505 34.42 5.51 8.30
CA ASP A 505 33.29 4.65 8.67
C ASP A 505 33.78 3.41 9.43
N HIS A 506 34.77 2.71 8.89
CA HIS A 506 35.34 1.52 9.53
C HIS A 506 35.96 1.81 10.92
N ILE A 507 36.63 2.95 11.09
CA ILE A 507 37.19 3.36 12.39
C ILE A 507 36.07 3.77 13.36
N LEU A 508 35.08 4.53 12.91
CA LEU A 508 33.95 4.96 13.73
C LEU A 508 33.05 3.78 14.13
N GLU A 509 32.76 2.85 13.22
CA GLU A 509 32.09 1.57 13.52
C GLU A 509 32.87 0.80 14.61
N HIS A 510 34.20 0.72 14.51
CA HIS A 510 35.04 0.04 15.51
C HIS A 510 35.02 0.74 16.87
N CYS A 511 35.08 2.08 16.92
CA CYS A 511 34.98 2.82 18.18
C CYS A 511 33.56 2.73 18.78
N ASN A 512 32.51 2.94 17.97
CA ASN A 512 31.11 2.84 18.36
C ASN A 512 30.74 1.46 18.89
N PHE A 513 31.38 0.40 18.37
CA PHE A 513 31.25 -0.95 18.90
C PHE A 513 31.65 -1.02 20.38
N TYR A 514 32.85 -0.58 20.74
CA TYR A 514 33.34 -0.64 22.12
C TYR A 514 32.77 0.42 23.06
N VAL A 515 32.24 1.55 22.56
CA VAL A 515 31.57 2.54 23.41
C VAL A 515 30.09 2.22 23.68
N GLY A 516 29.56 1.11 23.17
CA GLY A 516 28.17 0.69 23.41
C GLY A 516 27.13 1.37 22.51
N LEU A 517 27.54 1.90 21.35
CA LEU A 517 26.67 2.63 20.41
C LEU A 517 26.34 1.83 19.14
N TYR A 518 27.03 0.72 18.87
CA TYR A 518 26.87 -0.09 17.65
C TYR A 518 27.08 -1.58 17.90
N ARG A 519 26.01 -2.38 17.82
CA ARG A 519 26.10 -3.84 17.85
C ARG A 519 26.20 -4.37 16.42
N SER A 520 27.32 -5.03 16.08
CA SER A 520 27.44 -5.73 14.79
C SER A 520 26.46 -6.90 14.71
N SER A 521 25.89 -7.13 13.52
CA SER A 521 24.78 -8.08 13.29
C SER A 521 25.07 -9.53 13.68
N HIS A 522 26.35 -9.93 13.67
CA HIS A 522 26.80 -11.29 13.98
C HIS A 522 26.98 -11.58 15.49
N LEU A 523 26.78 -10.59 16.36
CA LEU A 523 26.84 -10.73 17.82
C LEU A 523 25.46 -10.52 18.44
N THR A 524 25.03 -11.44 19.28
CA THR A 524 23.76 -11.33 20.02
C THR A 524 23.84 -10.21 21.07
N GLU A 525 22.70 -9.77 21.60
CA GLU A 525 22.72 -8.71 22.63
C GLU A 525 23.42 -9.17 23.91
N GLN A 526 23.29 -10.44 24.32
CA GLN A 526 24.02 -10.97 25.47
C GLN A 526 25.53 -11.09 25.22
N GLU A 527 25.96 -11.53 24.04
CA GLU A 527 27.39 -11.59 23.68
C GLU A 527 27.98 -10.18 23.55
N TYR A 528 27.27 -9.26 22.90
CA TYR A 528 27.69 -7.86 22.78
C TYR A 528 27.82 -7.19 24.15
N ASN A 529 26.81 -7.34 25.01
CA ASN A 529 26.86 -6.80 26.38
C ASN A 529 27.95 -7.49 27.22
N ALA A 530 28.26 -8.77 27.01
CA ALA A 530 29.39 -9.44 27.66
C ALA A 530 30.76 -8.94 27.15
N ILE A 531 30.88 -8.61 25.86
CA ILE A 531 32.09 -8.03 25.26
C ILE A 531 32.31 -6.59 25.75
N VAL A 532 31.26 -5.78 25.83
CA VAL A 532 31.32 -4.36 26.25
C VAL A 532 31.35 -4.19 27.77
N ALA A 533 30.87 -5.16 28.56
CA ALA A 533 31.00 -5.17 30.02
C ALA A 533 32.33 -5.76 30.52
N GLY A 534 33.16 -6.31 29.65
CA GLY A 534 34.55 -6.64 29.97
C GLY A 534 35.38 -5.36 30.19
N GLU A 535 36.28 -5.36 31.16
CA GLU A 535 37.12 -4.20 31.46
C GLU A 535 38.07 -3.83 30.30
N ALA A 536 37.69 -2.88 29.44
CA ALA A 536 38.54 -1.75 29.02
C ALA A 536 37.87 -0.78 28.01
N LYS A 537 38.50 0.38 27.84
CA LYS A 537 38.46 1.27 26.65
C LYS A 537 37.22 2.09 26.30
N LYS A 538 36.04 1.98 26.94
CA LYS A 538 34.92 2.89 26.59
C LYS A 538 35.31 4.38 26.72
N GLU A 539 36.02 4.77 27.77
CA GLU A 539 36.55 6.13 27.92
C GLU A 539 37.67 6.41 26.91
N GLU A 540 38.62 5.49 26.72
CA GLU A 540 39.71 5.64 25.75
C GLU A 540 39.23 5.86 24.30
N PHE A 541 38.15 5.17 23.87
CA PHE A 541 37.60 5.33 22.53
C PHE A 541 36.80 6.64 22.38
N ILE A 542 36.12 7.11 23.44
CA ILE A 542 35.51 8.45 23.47
C ILE A 542 36.60 9.52 23.37
N ASP A 543 37.66 9.41 24.17
CA ASP A 543 38.79 10.35 24.16
C ASP A 543 39.54 10.31 22.82
N PHE A 544 39.73 9.14 22.21
CA PHE A 544 40.30 8.99 20.86
C PHE A 544 39.45 9.72 19.81
N MET A 545 38.14 9.45 19.75
CA MET A 545 37.22 10.11 18.82
C MET A 545 37.13 11.62 19.05
N ASN A 546 37.30 12.09 20.30
CA ASN A 546 37.31 13.51 20.63
C ASN A 546 38.64 14.20 20.30
N THR A 547 39.77 13.50 20.47
CA THR A 547 41.12 14.06 20.33
C THR A 547 41.56 14.14 18.87
N TYR A 548 41.30 13.10 18.07
CA TYR A 548 41.93 12.95 16.76
C TYR A 548 41.00 13.29 15.59
N GLN A 549 41.56 13.92 14.55
CA GLN A 549 40.88 14.14 13.29
C GLN A 549 40.72 12.80 12.54
N LEU A 550 39.48 12.42 12.24
CA LEU A 550 39.11 11.20 11.49
C LEU A 550 38.48 11.49 10.11
N HIS A 551 38.10 12.74 9.86
CA HIS A 551 37.58 13.25 8.58
C HIS A 551 38.48 14.39 8.11
N ASN A 552 38.61 14.61 6.81
CA ASN A 552 39.13 15.89 6.33
C ASN A 552 38.15 17.01 6.68
N GLU A 553 38.65 18.23 6.90
CA GLU A 553 37.77 19.40 7.07
C GLU A 553 37.10 19.70 5.72
N ASN A 554 35.80 19.40 5.61
CA ASN A 554 34.96 20.03 4.60
C ASN A 554 35.07 21.55 4.77
N GLN A 555 35.16 22.29 3.67
CA GLN A 555 35.14 23.77 3.70
C GLN A 555 33.72 24.29 3.97
N ASN A 556 33.21 24.02 5.16
CA ASN A 556 32.17 24.85 5.76
C ASN A 556 32.73 26.28 5.85
N ASN A 557 32.05 27.25 5.24
CA ASN A 557 32.38 28.67 5.40
C ASN A 557 31.97 29.19 6.79
N SER A 558 32.64 28.71 7.84
CA SER A 558 32.76 29.44 9.10
C SER A 558 33.84 30.53 8.93
N ASP A 559 33.50 31.53 8.12
CA ASP A 559 34.40 32.64 7.82
C ASP A 559 34.71 33.41 9.11
N ASN A 560 35.91 33.18 9.65
CA ASN A 560 36.32 33.63 10.97
C ASN A 560 36.76 35.10 10.87
N ILE A 561 35.79 35.97 10.60
CA ILE A 561 35.98 37.41 10.37
C ILE A 561 36.70 37.99 11.58
N GLN A 562 37.98 38.33 11.38
CA GLN A 562 38.78 39.11 12.32
C GLN A 562 37.98 40.36 12.75
N PRO A 563 37.85 40.66 14.05
CA PRO A 563 37.00 41.75 14.55
C PRO A 563 37.60 43.16 14.34
N ASP A 564 38.26 43.39 13.20
CA ASP A 564 38.92 44.62 12.79
C ASP A 564 38.18 45.29 11.61
N ASN A 565 36.87 45.58 11.78
CA ASN A 565 36.15 46.64 11.06
C ASN A 565 34.75 46.92 11.67
N ILE A 566 34.70 47.32 12.94
CA ILE A 566 33.48 47.93 13.48
C ILE A 566 33.32 49.34 12.88
N ILE A 567 32.45 49.47 11.88
CA ILE A 567 31.97 50.79 11.44
C ILE A 567 31.01 51.31 12.53
N ASP A 568 31.46 52.30 13.31
CA ASP A 568 30.63 52.96 14.32
C ASP A 568 29.50 53.74 13.64
N PHE A 569 28.26 53.26 13.78
CA PHE A 569 27.03 53.85 13.22
C PHE A 569 26.63 55.21 13.86
N LYS A 570 27.59 55.97 14.37
CA LYS A 570 27.42 57.30 15.01
C LYS A 570 28.02 58.46 14.22
N GLN A 571 28.10 58.33 12.90
CA GLN A 571 28.24 59.47 11.98
C GLN A 571 27.86 59.11 10.53
N VAL A 572 26.58 59.25 10.18
CA VAL A 572 26.10 59.26 8.78
C VAL A 572 25.00 60.31 8.66
N ASP A 573 25.39 61.54 8.33
CA ASP A 573 24.48 62.68 8.04
C ASP A 573 24.50 63.04 6.52
N ASP A 574 24.90 62.11 5.66
CA ASP A 574 24.99 62.29 4.19
C ASP A 574 24.26 61.16 3.45
N GLU A 575 23.20 61.50 2.71
CA GLU A 575 22.37 60.55 1.93
C GLU A 575 23.16 59.86 0.81
N SER A 576 24.22 60.50 0.30
CA SER A 576 24.99 60.05 -0.88
C SER A 576 25.80 58.76 -0.70
N ASN A 577 25.82 58.16 0.50
CA ASN A 577 26.57 56.94 0.78
C ASN A 577 25.69 55.67 0.81
N ILE A 578 24.36 55.81 0.72
CA ILE A 578 23.42 54.68 0.66
C ILE A 578 23.43 54.04 -0.73
N ASP A 579 23.34 54.83 -1.79
CA ASP A 579 23.42 54.36 -3.18
C ASP A 579 24.72 53.56 -3.45
N ASN A 580 25.83 53.99 -2.82
CA ASN A 580 27.15 53.39 -2.93
C ASN A 580 27.32 52.07 -2.14
N ILE A 581 26.29 51.65 -1.39
CA ILE A 581 26.16 50.32 -0.78
C ILE A 581 25.31 49.43 -1.67
N PHE A 582 24.16 49.92 -2.19
CA PHE A 582 23.32 49.14 -3.11
C PHE A 582 24.04 48.75 -4.41
N ASN A 583 24.76 49.70 -5.03
CA ASN A 583 25.57 49.42 -6.23
C ASN A 583 26.65 48.33 -6.00
N LYS A 584 26.97 47.95 -4.75
CA LYS A 584 27.90 46.86 -4.43
C LYS A 584 27.23 45.51 -4.18
N PHE A 585 25.91 45.48 -4.04
CA PHE A 585 25.16 44.22 -4.10
C PHE A 585 24.85 43.84 -5.56
N ASP A 586 24.63 44.84 -6.43
CA ASP A 586 24.45 44.64 -7.88
C ASP A 586 25.69 44.02 -8.57
N ASP A 587 26.89 44.19 -8.00
CA ASP A 587 28.16 43.64 -8.49
C ASP A 587 28.47 42.20 -7.97
N ILE A 588 27.59 41.56 -7.18
CA ILE A 588 27.83 40.22 -6.59
C ILE A 588 27.02 39.14 -7.33
N GLU A 589 27.63 38.55 -8.35
CA GLU A 589 27.10 37.38 -9.07
C GLU A 589 27.35 36.09 -8.25
N ILE A 590 26.35 35.67 -7.45
CA ILE A 590 26.41 34.46 -6.64
C ILE A 590 26.41 33.22 -7.55
N GLN A 591 27.52 32.47 -7.55
CA GLN A 591 27.63 31.22 -8.31
C GLN A 591 26.84 30.10 -7.61
N ASN A 592 25.89 29.47 -8.30
CA ASN A 592 24.94 28.52 -7.67
C ASN A 592 25.57 27.24 -7.10
N ASN A 593 26.76 26.86 -7.57
CA ASN A 593 27.54 25.76 -7.02
C ASN A 593 28.00 25.98 -5.56
N SER A 594 27.84 27.18 -4.99
CA SER A 594 28.05 27.42 -3.55
C SER A 594 26.77 27.35 -2.70
N ARG A 595 25.61 26.97 -3.29
CA ARG A 595 24.28 27.03 -2.64
C ARG A 595 23.66 25.67 -2.37
N ILE A 596 24.21 24.61 -2.95
CA ILE A 596 23.78 23.20 -2.79
C ILE A 596 24.95 22.38 -2.23
N SER A 597 24.72 21.16 -1.76
CA SER A 597 25.80 20.32 -1.25
C SER A 597 26.70 19.80 -2.37
N SER A 598 27.89 19.30 -2.01
CA SER A 598 28.79 18.63 -2.95
C SER A 598 28.19 17.34 -3.53
N GLU A 599 27.26 16.69 -2.82
CA GLU A 599 26.53 15.52 -3.33
C GLU A 599 25.51 15.96 -4.39
N ASP A 600 24.69 16.97 -4.08
CA ASP A 600 23.71 17.53 -5.04
C ASP A 600 24.40 18.01 -6.32
N GLN A 601 25.54 18.72 -6.17
CA GLN A 601 26.33 19.20 -7.29
C GLN A 601 26.86 18.03 -8.12
N THR A 602 27.38 16.98 -7.48
CA THR A 602 27.88 15.78 -8.17
C THR A 602 26.76 15.06 -8.92
N PHE A 603 25.56 14.95 -8.33
CA PHE A 603 24.38 14.41 -9.01
C PHE A 603 23.98 15.28 -10.22
N CYS A 604 23.89 16.59 -10.04
CA CYS A 604 23.50 17.55 -11.08
C CYS A 604 24.49 17.57 -12.26
N GLU A 605 25.79 17.59 -11.99
CA GLU A 605 26.85 17.52 -13.01
C GLU A 605 26.85 16.18 -13.75
N THR A 606 26.57 15.08 -13.05
CA THR A 606 26.42 13.75 -13.66
C THR A 606 25.19 13.71 -14.58
N GLN A 607 24.04 14.22 -14.14
CA GLN A 607 22.83 14.27 -14.98
C GLN A 607 23.02 15.22 -16.18
N GLU A 608 23.64 16.38 -16.01
CA GLU A 608 23.90 17.28 -17.15
C GLU A 608 24.90 16.65 -18.12
N THR A 609 25.95 15.98 -17.66
CA THR A 609 26.91 15.29 -18.56
C THR A 609 26.20 14.25 -19.44
N ILE A 610 25.39 13.38 -18.83
CA ILE A 610 24.59 12.36 -19.55
C ILE A 610 23.59 13.02 -20.51
N TYR A 611 22.94 14.11 -20.07
CA TYR A 611 22.00 14.87 -20.88
C TYR A 611 22.68 15.48 -22.12
N ARG A 612 23.81 16.17 -21.95
CA ARG A 612 24.55 16.85 -23.01
C ARG A 612 25.08 15.88 -24.05
N GLU A 613 25.70 14.77 -23.63
CA GLU A 613 26.15 13.72 -24.57
C GLU A 613 24.99 13.13 -25.37
N THR A 614 23.84 12.89 -24.72
CA THR A 614 22.65 12.33 -25.37
C THR A 614 22.03 13.30 -26.37
N ILE A 615 21.87 14.58 -26.01
CA ILE A 615 21.34 15.62 -26.89
C ILE A 615 22.27 15.86 -28.07
N GLN A 616 23.59 16.02 -27.83
CA GLN A 616 24.57 16.22 -28.90
C GLN A 616 24.55 15.08 -29.92
N PHE A 617 24.43 13.82 -29.46
CA PHE A 617 24.29 12.67 -30.34
C PHE A 617 22.99 12.72 -31.17
N LEU A 618 21.86 13.05 -30.56
CA LEU A 618 20.56 13.10 -31.24
C LEU A 618 20.43 14.29 -32.21
N GLU A 619 20.93 15.46 -31.86
CA GLU A 619 20.97 16.63 -32.75
C GLU A 619 21.93 16.39 -33.94
N THR A 620 23.09 15.75 -33.69
CA THR A 620 23.99 15.31 -34.78
C THR A 620 23.32 14.29 -35.70
N THR A 621 22.54 13.35 -35.14
CA THR A 621 21.78 12.35 -35.91
C THR A 621 20.64 13.01 -36.70
N LEU A 622 19.89 13.93 -36.08
CA LEU A 622 18.84 14.71 -36.72
C LEU A 622 19.37 15.49 -37.94
N GLN A 623 20.52 16.15 -37.77
CA GLN A 623 21.19 16.88 -38.86
C GLN A 623 21.56 15.95 -40.03
N GLN A 624 22.10 14.76 -39.76
CA GLN A 624 22.39 13.75 -40.79
C GLN A 624 21.13 13.27 -41.52
N TYR A 625 20.01 13.09 -40.79
CA TYR A 625 18.72 12.71 -41.38
C TYR A 625 18.16 13.83 -42.26
N ILE A 626 18.25 15.09 -41.81
CA ILE A 626 17.85 16.27 -42.59
C ILE A 626 18.69 16.39 -43.87
N GLU A 627 20.02 16.28 -43.79
CA GLU A 627 20.90 16.36 -44.98
C GLU A 627 20.61 15.27 -46.02
N ILE A 628 20.28 14.06 -45.59
CA ILE A 628 19.90 12.97 -46.49
C ILE A 628 18.51 13.20 -47.08
N HIS A 629 17.56 13.70 -46.28
CA HIS A 629 16.20 14.03 -46.72
C HIS A 629 16.18 15.20 -47.73
N GLU A 630 16.87 16.31 -47.46
CA GLU A 630 16.98 17.44 -48.39
C GLU A 630 17.64 17.04 -49.72
N LYS A 631 18.62 16.13 -49.68
CA LYS A 631 19.39 15.69 -50.85
C LYS A 631 18.63 14.76 -51.79
N TYR A 632 17.73 13.92 -51.27
CA TYR A 632 17.01 12.91 -52.07
C TYR A 632 15.48 13.09 -52.08
N GLY A 633 14.94 14.02 -51.31
CA GLY A 633 13.51 14.29 -51.17
C GLY A 633 12.76 13.24 -50.37
N GLU A 634 11.50 13.56 -50.04
CA GLU A 634 10.59 12.67 -49.32
C GLU A 634 10.10 11.50 -50.19
N ARG A 635 9.69 10.41 -49.55
CA ARG A 635 9.24 9.17 -50.21
C ARG A 635 7.92 9.36 -50.97
N SER A 636 7.99 9.54 -52.29
CA SER A 636 6.81 9.62 -53.16
C SER A 636 6.10 8.27 -53.28
N TYR A 637 4.82 8.23 -52.88
CA TYR A 637 3.90 7.12 -53.19
C TYR A 637 3.31 7.22 -54.61
N SER A 638 3.73 8.20 -55.40
CA SER A 638 3.20 8.51 -56.73
C SER A 638 4.25 8.31 -57.83
N SER A 639 4.10 7.19 -58.54
CA SER A 639 4.85 6.73 -59.73
C SER A 639 6.27 6.20 -59.51
N ASP A 640 6.51 4.98 -60.02
CA ASP A 640 7.71 4.16 -59.79
C ASP A 640 8.95 4.59 -60.60
N ARG A 641 9.09 5.89 -60.92
CA ARG A 641 10.09 6.37 -61.89
C ARG A 641 10.85 7.66 -61.56
N ASP A 642 10.60 8.28 -60.41
CA ASP A 642 11.54 9.26 -59.83
C ASP A 642 12.26 8.66 -58.61
N PRO A 643 13.57 8.94 -58.41
CA PRO A 643 14.34 8.41 -57.29
C PRO A 643 14.07 9.22 -56.01
N SER A 644 13.00 8.89 -55.29
CA SER A 644 12.71 9.47 -53.97
C SER A 644 13.63 8.93 -52.88
N GLY A 645 13.90 9.75 -51.85
CA GLY A 645 14.57 9.31 -50.63
C GLY A 645 13.75 8.30 -49.80
N TYR A 646 14.43 7.73 -48.81
CA TYR A 646 13.88 6.72 -47.90
C TYR A 646 13.50 7.26 -46.52
N ILE A 647 14.00 8.44 -46.15
CA ILE A 647 13.69 9.12 -44.88
C ILE A 647 12.35 9.84 -45.02
N SER A 648 11.50 9.71 -44.01
CA SER A 648 10.21 10.38 -43.85
C SER A 648 10.34 11.55 -42.88
N ASN A 649 9.77 12.71 -43.25
CA ASN A 649 9.70 13.83 -42.31
C ASN A 649 8.83 13.48 -41.09
N TYR A 650 7.76 12.72 -41.31
CA TYR A 650 6.81 12.33 -40.27
C TYR A 650 7.28 11.15 -39.40
N ASP A 651 7.87 10.12 -40.00
CA ASP A 651 8.20 8.87 -39.31
C ASP A 651 9.63 8.84 -38.74
N ASP A 652 10.57 9.62 -39.28
CA ASP A 652 11.96 9.66 -38.82
C ASP A 652 12.32 11.00 -38.17
N ILE A 653 12.33 12.09 -38.95
CA ILE A 653 12.82 13.42 -38.52
C ILE A 653 12.04 13.90 -37.30
N ARG A 654 10.71 13.97 -37.43
CA ARG A 654 9.80 14.39 -36.34
C ARG A 654 9.85 13.48 -35.11
N LYS A 655 10.23 12.19 -35.25
CA LYS A 655 10.42 11.30 -34.09
C LYS A 655 11.67 11.68 -33.31
N ILE A 656 12.77 11.99 -34.00
CA ILE A 656 14.02 12.45 -33.37
C ILE A 656 13.79 13.83 -32.72
N GLU A 657 13.13 14.77 -33.41
CA GLU A 657 12.75 16.07 -32.85
C GLU A 657 11.91 15.96 -31.57
N ASN A 658 10.94 15.03 -31.55
CA ASN A 658 10.11 14.80 -30.37
C ASN A 658 10.94 14.16 -29.25
N ARG A 659 11.79 13.18 -29.54
CA ARG A 659 12.63 12.52 -28.52
C ARG A 659 13.64 13.49 -27.89
N ILE A 660 14.16 14.45 -28.65
CA ILE A 660 14.99 15.55 -28.13
C ILE A 660 14.21 16.41 -27.11
N LYS A 661 12.96 16.76 -27.41
CA LYS A 661 12.07 17.53 -26.49
C LYS A 661 11.70 16.72 -25.24
N GLU A 662 11.42 15.43 -25.40
CA GLU A 662 11.19 14.50 -24.28
C GLU A 662 12.42 14.44 -23.37
N ILE A 663 13.62 14.25 -23.92
CA ILE A 663 14.86 14.13 -23.11
C ILE A 663 15.19 15.43 -22.36
N LYS A 664 14.89 16.61 -22.93
CA LYS A 664 14.96 17.90 -22.21
C LYS A 664 14.01 17.91 -21.00
N ASN A 665 12.76 17.49 -21.19
CA ASN A 665 11.77 17.44 -20.10
C ASN A 665 12.10 16.35 -19.07
N ASP A 666 12.67 15.21 -19.50
CA ASP A 666 13.19 14.14 -18.64
C ASP A 666 14.31 14.69 -17.74
N PHE A 667 15.29 15.42 -18.30
CA PHE A 667 16.40 16.04 -17.56
C PHE A 667 15.89 17.06 -16.53
N ILE A 668 15.06 18.02 -16.96
CA ILE A 668 14.43 19.01 -16.06
C ILE A 668 13.69 18.28 -14.92
N SER A 669 12.90 17.26 -15.25
CA SER A 669 12.14 16.52 -14.23
C SER A 669 13.01 15.74 -13.26
N ARG A 670 14.18 15.24 -13.68
CA ARG A 670 15.10 14.50 -12.78
C ARG A 670 15.74 15.40 -11.74
N ILE A 671 16.22 16.58 -12.15
CA ILE A 671 16.76 17.57 -11.21
C ILE A 671 15.66 18.00 -10.23
N CYS A 672 14.47 18.38 -10.72
CA CYS A 672 13.36 18.78 -9.86
C CYS A 672 12.91 17.67 -8.89
N SER A 673 12.81 16.41 -9.36
CA SER A 673 12.45 15.26 -8.51
C SER A 673 13.50 15.02 -7.41
N TYR A 674 14.79 15.05 -7.74
CA TYR A 674 15.87 14.79 -6.77
C TYR A 674 15.80 15.76 -5.58
N PHE A 675 15.69 17.07 -5.83
CA PHE A 675 15.53 18.04 -4.73
C PHE A 675 14.18 17.91 -4.00
N SER A 676 13.10 17.63 -4.73
CA SER A 676 11.76 17.46 -4.13
C SER A 676 11.70 16.25 -3.18
N GLU A 677 12.35 15.15 -3.57
CA GLU A 677 12.38 13.88 -2.83
C GLU A 677 13.37 13.94 -1.66
N ASN A 678 14.61 14.40 -1.87
CA ASN A 678 15.63 14.52 -0.81
C ASN A 678 15.20 15.50 0.29
N TYR A 679 14.67 16.67 -0.09
CA TYR A 679 14.37 17.76 0.86
C TYR A 679 12.90 17.83 1.29
N ASN A 680 12.03 16.93 0.81
CA ASN A 680 10.58 16.95 1.09
C ASN A 680 9.88 18.29 0.71
N VAL A 681 10.34 18.98 -0.33
CA VAL A 681 9.78 20.26 -0.82
C VAL A 681 8.95 20.09 -2.10
N THR A 682 7.97 20.95 -2.32
CA THR A 682 7.18 20.98 -3.56
C THR A 682 7.89 21.81 -4.63
N ILE A 683 8.25 21.20 -5.77
CA ILE A 683 8.88 21.89 -6.91
C ILE A 683 7.98 21.77 -8.15
N GLU A 684 7.51 22.91 -8.65
CA GLU A 684 6.73 23.03 -9.87
C GLU A 684 7.63 23.00 -11.11
N LYS A 685 7.28 22.13 -12.06
CA LYS A 685 8.10 21.86 -13.26
C LYS A 685 7.44 22.20 -14.58
N GLY A 686 6.16 22.58 -14.56
CA GLY A 686 5.37 22.86 -15.76
C GLY A 686 5.91 24.03 -16.57
N GLU A 687 6.20 25.16 -15.92
CA GLU A 687 6.68 26.37 -16.60
C GLU A 687 8.10 26.21 -17.17
N LEU A 688 8.97 25.46 -16.49
CA LEU A 688 10.34 25.16 -16.93
C LEU A 688 10.37 24.43 -18.29
N TYR A 689 9.38 23.57 -18.56
CA TYR A 689 9.26 22.89 -19.85
C TYR A 689 9.01 23.83 -21.03
N GLU A 690 8.43 25.01 -20.79
CA GLU A 690 8.21 26.04 -21.83
C GLU A 690 9.30 27.14 -21.79
N LYS A 691 9.83 27.48 -20.61
CA LYS A 691 10.88 28.50 -20.39
C LYS A 691 12.20 28.16 -21.10
N TYR A 692 12.56 26.87 -21.16
CA TYR A 692 13.90 26.43 -21.60
C TYR A 692 13.95 25.64 -22.91
N THR A 693 15.06 25.78 -23.64
CA THR A 693 15.43 25.03 -24.85
C THR A 693 16.34 23.83 -24.52
N THR A 694 16.90 23.14 -25.52
CA THR A 694 17.89 22.07 -25.32
C THR A 694 19.21 22.53 -24.71
N GLU A 695 19.42 23.85 -24.59
CA GLU A 695 20.64 24.42 -23.99
C GLU A 695 20.58 24.56 -22.45
N VAL A 696 19.51 24.06 -21.83
CA VAL A 696 19.31 24.12 -20.37
C VAL A 696 20.45 23.45 -19.59
N THR A 697 21.01 24.17 -18.62
CA THR A 697 21.98 23.63 -17.65
C THR A 697 21.29 23.19 -16.36
N TYR A 698 21.96 22.39 -15.54
CA TYR A 698 21.49 22.14 -14.17
C TYR A 698 21.41 23.45 -13.38
N ASN A 699 22.39 24.35 -13.53
CA ASN A 699 22.43 25.64 -12.84
C ASN A 699 21.18 26.47 -13.12
N ASN A 700 20.67 26.46 -14.36
CA ASN A 700 19.40 27.12 -14.68
C ASN A 700 18.22 26.51 -13.92
N ILE A 701 18.15 25.19 -13.78
CA ILE A 701 17.07 24.53 -13.04
C ILE A 701 17.20 24.83 -11.52
N ILE A 702 18.44 24.92 -11.01
CA ILE A 702 18.72 25.33 -9.62
C ILE A 702 18.24 26.76 -9.34
N ASP A 703 18.42 27.71 -10.27
CA ASP A 703 17.88 29.07 -10.14
C ASP A 703 16.35 29.06 -9.96
N GLU A 704 15.63 28.30 -10.80
CA GLU A 704 14.17 28.18 -10.71
C GLU A 704 13.72 27.55 -9.39
N ILE A 705 14.45 26.54 -8.89
CA ILE A 705 14.18 25.91 -7.61
C ILE A 705 14.35 26.94 -6.48
N PHE A 706 15.43 27.73 -6.49
CA PHE A 706 15.64 28.77 -5.49
C PHE A 706 14.65 29.96 -5.60
N GLU A 707 14.18 30.31 -6.80
CA GLU A 707 13.08 31.26 -6.98
C GLU A 707 11.79 30.70 -6.35
N GLN A 708 11.48 29.41 -6.59
CA GLN A 708 10.34 28.73 -5.97
C GLN A 708 10.46 28.53 -4.46
N LEU A 709 11.67 28.44 -3.89
CA LEU A 709 11.85 28.41 -2.45
C LEU A 709 11.38 29.70 -1.76
N ASP A 710 11.21 30.83 -2.47
CA ASP A 710 10.72 32.11 -1.92
C ASP A 710 11.60 32.65 -0.77
N GLY A 711 12.92 32.48 -0.92
CA GLY A 711 13.94 32.96 0.02
C GLY A 711 14.17 32.09 1.27
N PHE A 712 13.41 31.01 1.45
CA PHE A 712 13.64 30.02 2.51
C PHE A 712 14.78 29.06 2.17
N SER A 713 15.39 28.42 3.18
CA SER A 713 16.17 27.19 2.97
C SER A 713 15.28 26.02 2.54
N PHE A 714 15.86 24.92 2.07
CA PHE A 714 15.11 23.70 1.74
C PHE A 714 14.35 23.14 2.95
N GLU A 715 15.00 23.10 4.11
CA GLU A 715 14.44 22.63 5.38
C GLU A 715 13.33 23.58 5.87
N GLU A 716 13.57 24.89 5.84
CA GLU A 716 12.58 25.90 6.20
C GLU A 716 11.35 25.82 5.28
N LYS A 717 11.55 25.63 3.97
CA LYS A 717 10.49 25.46 2.99
C LYS A 717 9.65 24.22 3.28
N ALA A 718 10.29 23.06 3.48
CA ALA A 718 9.59 21.80 3.79
C ALA A 718 8.78 21.91 5.09
N VAL A 719 9.34 22.58 6.11
CA VAL A 719 8.66 22.83 7.39
C VAL A 719 7.49 23.83 7.23
N ASN A 720 7.62 24.84 6.38
CA ASN A 720 6.56 25.80 6.09
C ASN A 720 5.41 25.16 5.28
N GLU A 721 5.76 24.41 4.23
CA GLU A 721 4.82 23.62 3.43
C GLU A 721 4.10 22.56 4.27
N LEU A 722 4.78 21.87 5.18
CA LEU A 722 4.15 20.93 6.11
C LEU A 722 3.11 21.62 7.00
N LYS A 723 3.39 22.84 7.46
CA LYS A 723 2.46 23.64 8.29
C LYS A 723 1.26 24.13 7.47
N GLU A 724 1.46 24.68 6.28
CA GLU A 724 0.35 25.13 5.42
C GLU A 724 -0.48 23.97 4.85
N ASN A 725 0.15 22.83 4.51
CA ASN A 725 -0.56 21.60 4.16
C ASN A 725 -1.40 21.08 5.34
N MET A 726 -0.91 21.14 6.57
CA MET A 726 -1.70 20.72 7.74
C MET A 726 -2.87 21.68 8.02
N ARG A 727 -2.67 22.99 7.84
CA ARG A 727 -3.72 24.02 7.94
C ARG A 727 -4.81 23.83 6.90
N SER A 728 -4.44 23.52 5.65
CA SER A 728 -5.40 23.34 4.55
C SER A 728 -6.34 22.14 4.75
N GLN A 729 -5.94 21.14 5.55
CA GLN A 729 -6.83 20.01 5.89
C GLN A 729 -7.95 20.37 6.89
N ILE A 730 -7.88 21.53 7.56
CA ILE A 730 -8.85 21.94 8.60
C ILE A 730 -9.93 22.86 8.02
N TYR A 731 -10.81 22.28 7.22
CA TYR A 731 -11.97 22.98 6.62
C TYR A 731 -13.04 23.46 7.62
N ARG A 732 -12.95 23.08 8.90
CA ARG A 732 -13.96 23.32 9.95
C ARG A 732 -13.31 23.56 11.32
N TYR A 733 -12.73 24.74 11.50
CA TYR A 733 -12.11 25.14 12.77
C TYR A 733 -13.06 25.07 13.97
N GLU A 734 -14.37 25.26 13.77
CA GLU A 734 -15.40 25.14 14.81
C GLU A 734 -15.60 23.69 15.31
N LYS A 735 -15.01 22.71 14.63
CA LYS A 735 -15.00 21.28 14.99
C LYS A 735 -13.67 20.79 15.56
N VAL A 736 -12.64 21.63 15.56
CA VAL A 736 -11.41 21.44 16.36
C VAL A 736 -11.69 21.87 17.80
N LYS A 737 -11.23 21.08 18.78
CA LYS A 737 -11.41 21.37 20.21
C LYS A 737 -10.18 20.96 21.00
N VAL A 738 -9.62 21.92 21.74
CA VAL A 738 -8.58 21.65 22.75
C VAL A 738 -9.23 21.64 24.14
N ASN A 739 -9.02 20.56 24.90
CA ASN A 739 -9.47 20.43 26.28
C ASN A 739 -8.31 19.88 27.12
N LYS A 740 -7.69 20.75 27.92
CA LYS A 740 -6.44 20.46 28.65
C LYS A 740 -5.36 19.94 27.69
N ASN A 741 -4.83 18.75 27.94
CA ASN A 741 -3.79 18.08 27.15
C ASN A 741 -4.34 17.34 25.91
N LYS A 742 -5.61 17.49 25.57
CA LYS A 742 -6.27 16.72 24.50
C LYS A 742 -6.76 17.61 23.37
N LEU A 743 -6.37 17.26 22.15
CA LEU A 743 -6.87 17.80 20.88
C LEU A 743 -7.87 16.80 20.29
N THR A 744 -9.04 17.28 19.90
CA THR A 744 -10.05 16.53 19.15
C THR A 744 -10.36 17.26 17.85
N ILE A 745 -10.31 16.54 16.72
CA ILE A 745 -10.70 17.03 15.39
C ILE A 745 -11.85 16.16 14.89
N THR A 746 -12.97 16.77 14.48
CA THR A 746 -14.18 16.04 14.06
C THR A 746 -14.39 16.15 12.55
N ASP A 747 -14.88 15.07 11.92
CA ASP A 747 -14.99 14.92 10.45
C ASP A 747 -13.64 14.99 9.70
N TYR A 748 -12.54 14.56 10.35
CA TYR A 748 -11.18 14.62 9.79
C TYR A 748 -10.87 13.45 8.87
N ILE A 749 -11.02 12.22 9.39
CA ILE A 749 -10.80 10.98 8.65
C ILE A 749 -12.08 10.59 7.91
N TYR A 750 -11.91 10.17 6.66
CA TYR A 750 -12.95 9.49 5.89
C TYR A 750 -12.52 8.03 5.75
N TRP A 751 -13.32 7.16 6.36
CA TRP A 751 -13.20 5.71 6.17
C TRP A 751 -13.71 5.35 4.77
N ASP A 752 -13.03 4.45 4.08
CA ASP A 752 -13.55 3.95 2.81
C ASP A 752 -14.85 3.16 3.04
N SER A 753 -15.64 3.08 1.98
CA SER A 753 -16.91 2.34 1.95
C SER A 753 -17.14 1.61 0.64
N TRP A 754 -16.22 1.70 -0.32
CA TRP A 754 -16.08 0.65 -1.32
C TRP A 754 -15.63 -0.64 -0.62
N ALA A 755 -16.33 -1.73 -0.92
CA ALA A 755 -16.21 -3.01 -0.25
C ALA A 755 -16.49 -2.98 1.28
N THR A 756 -17.76 -3.13 1.69
CA THR A 756 -18.13 -3.45 3.09
C THR A 756 -17.65 -4.84 3.56
N TRP A 757 -16.71 -5.43 2.83
CA TRP A 757 -16.09 -6.73 3.01
C TRP A 757 -14.74 -6.65 3.75
N ASP A 758 -14.07 -5.49 3.74
CA ASP A 758 -12.73 -5.30 4.32
C ASP A 758 -12.73 -4.67 5.73
N GLY A 759 -13.85 -4.07 6.15
CA GLY A 759 -14.08 -3.61 7.52
C GLY A 759 -14.29 -2.11 7.60
N THR A 760 -13.50 -1.44 8.45
CA THR A 760 -13.34 0.01 8.45
C THR A 760 -11.87 0.26 8.13
N LYS A 761 -11.54 0.84 6.97
CA LYS A 761 -10.16 1.16 6.58
C LYS A 761 -10.06 2.60 6.09
N LEU A 762 -8.87 3.18 6.08
CA LEU A 762 -8.67 4.49 5.49
C LEU A 762 -8.89 4.45 3.96
N SER A 763 -9.36 5.55 3.38
CA SER A 763 -9.52 5.65 1.93
C SER A 763 -8.17 5.81 1.23
N TRP A 764 -8.10 5.37 -0.03
CA TRP A 764 -6.91 5.44 -0.89
C TRP A 764 -6.33 6.85 -1.10
N SER A 765 -7.08 7.89 -0.75
CA SER A 765 -6.61 9.26 -0.61
C SER A 765 -6.38 9.57 0.87
N ASP A 766 -5.34 8.97 1.45
CA ASP A 766 -5.02 8.99 2.88
C ASP A 766 -4.26 10.25 3.35
N GLN A 767 -3.89 11.12 2.40
CA GLN A 767 -3.07 12.33 2.55
C GLN A 767 -3.31 13.12 3.84
N LYS A 768 -4.57 13.26 4.29
CA LYS A 768 -4.91 13.94 5.56
C LYS A 768 -4.24 13.33 6.80
N VAL A 769 -4.20 12.01 6.89
CA VAL A 769 -3.56 11.32 8.01
C VAL A 769 -2.05 11.33 7.84
N ASN A 770 -1.56 11.17 6.60
CA ASN A 770 -0.14 11.30 6.29
C ASN A 770 0.41 12.67 6.74
N THR A 771 -0.22 13.77 6.31
CA THR A 771 0.13 15.15 6.71
C THR A 771 0.03 15.36 8.22
N LEU A 772 -1.03 14.84 8.87
CA LEU A 772 -1.16 14.92 10.33
C LEU A 772 -0.02 14.20 11.05
N PHE A 773 0.43 13.05 10.53
CA PHE A 773 1.49 12.26 11.12
C PHE A 773 2.89 12.80 10.85
N LYS A 774 3.16 13.38 9.67
CA LYS A 774 4.37 14.19 9.45
C LYS A 774 4.38 15.42 10.38
N ALA A 775 3.26 16.14 10.51
CA ALA A 775 3.17 17.31 11.38
C ALA A 775 3.34 16.96 12.87
N LEU A 776 2.79 15.82 13.33
CA LEU A 776 2.98 15.32 14.69
C LEU A 776 4.41 14.79 14.94
N SER A 777 5.05 14.22 13.91
CA SER A 777 6.46 13.81 13.96
C SER A 777 7.36 15.04 14.12
N HIS A 778 7.27 16.01 13.19
CA HIS A 778 8.00 17.28 13.29
C HIS A 778 7.72 18.01 14.61
N PHE A 779 6.49 18.00 15.11
CA PHE A 779 6.22 18.58 16.43
C PHE A 779 6.95 17.84 17.56
N GLU A 780 7.17 16.53 17.46
CA GLU A 780 7.87 15.71 18.45
C GLU A 780 9.40 15.86 18.37
N ASN A 781 10.02 15.64 17.20
CA ASN A 781 11.48 15.57 17.04
C ASN A 781 12.12 16.71 16.21
N ASN A 782 11.32 17.60 15.59
CA ASN A 782 11.72 18.63 14.62
C ASN A 782 12.09 18.13 13.21
N GLU A 783 11.89 16.85 12.88
CA GLU A 783 12.15 16.30 11.53
C GLU A 783 10.86 16.26 10.69
N THR A 784 10.95 16.51 9.38
CA THR A 784 9.78 16.45 8.47
C THR A 784 9.34 15.02 8.10
N GLU A 785 10.17 14.02 8.41
CA GLU A 785 9.88 12.60 8.24
C GLU A 785 8.79 12.06 9.18
N MET A 786 8.21 10.91 8.85
CA MET A 786 7.20 10.26 9.70
C MET A 786 7.85 9.25 10.67
N MET A 787 7.82 9.55 11.97
CA MET A 787 8.36 8.66 13.01
C MET A 787 7.69 7.29 13.01
N TYR A 788 8.46 6.25 13.35
CA TYR A 788 8.08 4.83 13.29
C TYR A 788 6.66 4.51 13.80
N MET A 789 6.27 4.95 15.00
CA MET A 789 4.95 4.62 15.54
C MET A 789 3.80 5.25 14.73
N PHE A 790 4.01 6.43 14.14
CA PHE A 790 3.01 7.02 13.26
C PHE A 790 2.92 6.27 11.93
N ASN A 791 4.05 5.80 11.38
CA ASN A 791 4.06 4.96 10.19
C ASN A 791 3.35 3.61 10.43
N VAL A 792 3.65 2.93 11.56
CA VAL A 792 2.92 1.72 11.99
C VAL A 792 1.43 1.98 12.10
N ILE A 793 1.01 3.05 12.79
CA ILE A 793 -0.42 3.41 12.88
C ILE A 793 -1.00 3.66 11.48
N HIS A 794 -0.31 4.42 10.62
CA HIS A 794 -0.76 4.74 9.26
C HIS A 794 -1.03 3.46 8.45
N LYS A 795 -0.05 2.55 8.43
CA LYS A 795 -0.17 1.23 7.80
C LYS A 795 -1.39 0.47 8.34
N GLN A 796 -1.53 0.36 9.66
CA GLN A 796 -2.67 -0.31 10.28
C GLN A 796 -4.02 0.34 9.94
N LEU A 797 -4.12 1.67 9.88
CA LEU A 797 -5.36 2.35 9.49
C LEU A 797 -5.76 2.04 8.04
N SER A 798 -4.79 1.92 7.13
CA SER A 798 -5.00 1.60 5.72
C SER A 798 -5.28 0.11 5.47
N GLU A 799 -4.64 -0.78 6.23
CA GLU A 799 -4.91 -2.23 6.29
C GLU A 799 -6.28 -2.53 6.92
N GLY A 800 -6.69 -1.74 7.90
CA GLY A 800 -8.08 -1.63 8.36
C GLY A 800 -8.50 -2.56 9.49
N SER A 801 -9.74 -2.35 9.95
CA SER A 801 -10.31 -2.92 11.17
C SER A 801 -10.63 -4.43 11.12
N LYS A 802 -10.10 -5.15 10.14
CA LYS A 802 -10.09 -6.61 10.07
C LYS A 802 -8.74 -7.20 10.44
N GLN A 803 -7.65 -6.47 10.17
CA GLN A 803 -6.29 -6.89 10.46
C GLN A 803 -5.80 -6.31 11.80
N HIS A 804 -6.27 -5.10 12.17
CA HIS A 804 -5.83 -4.40 13.39
C HIS A 804 -7.00 -3.74 14.14
N ASP A 805 -6.89 -3.55 15.46
CA ASP A 805 -7.86 -2.73 16.22
C ASP A 805 -7.56 -1.22 16.09
N ILE A 806 -7.83 -0.70 14.89
CA ILE A 806 -7.62 0.71 14.52
C ILE A 806 -8.49 1.70 15.31
N LEU A 807 -9.50 1.19 16.02
CA LEU A 807 -10.47 1.97 16.79
C LEU A 807 -10.14 1.98 18.28
N SER A 808 -9.16 1.18 18.73
CA SER A 808 -8.60 1.25 20.08
C SER A 808 -7.76 2.52 20.30
N LYS A 809 -7.16 2.65 21.48
CA LYS A 809 -6.31 3.80 21.82
C LYS A 809 -4.85 3.43 21.63
N TYR A 810 -4.25 3.94 20.56
CA TYR A 810 -2.82 3.84 20.33
C TYR A 810 -2.05 4.58 21.41
N THR A 811 -1.25 3.87 22.19
CA THR A 811 -0.33 4.44 23.17
C THR A 811 1.03 4.58 22.50
N ILE A 812 1.56 5.80 22.44
CA ILE A 812 2.73 6.15 21.62
C ILE A 812 3.95 6.44 22.52
N ASN A 813 3.72 7.04 23.70
CA ASN A 813 4.75 7.29 24.72
C ASN A 813 6.01 8.03 24.23
N TYR A 814 5.87 8.96 23.28
CA TYR A 814 6.93 9.91 22.95
C TYR A 814 6.97 11.06 24.01
N ASN A 815 7.85 12.06 23.87
CA ASN A 815 8.08 13.07 24.91
C ASN A 815 6.97 14.13 24.97
N LYS A 816 6.36 14.46 23.82
CA LYS A 816 5.29 15.44 23.69
C LYS A 816 3.95 14.78 23.43
N ILE A 817 3.93 13.68 22.67
CA ILE A 817 2.72 12.96 22.25
C ILE A 817 2.56 11.64 22.99
N LYS A 818 1.47 11.52 23.75
CA LYS A 818 1.17 10.35 24.59
C LYS A 818 0.39 9.27 23.84
N SER A 819 -0.63 9.66 23.07
CA SER A 819 -1.54 8.70 22.43
C SER A 819 -2.39 9.30 21.30
N PHE A 820 -2.83 8.43 20.41
CA PHE A 820 -3.71 8.71 19.27
C PHE A 820 -4.94 7.78 19.29
N LYS A 821 -6.09 8.24 18.78
CA LYS A 821 -7.30 7.41 18.66
C LYS A 821 -8.22 7.90 17.55
N THR A 822 -8.68 6.96 16.73
CA THR A 822 -9.69 7.21 15.69
C THR A 822 -11.09 6.78 16.15
N TYR A 823 -12.12 7.18 15.40
CA TYR A 823 -13.52 6.81 15.66
C TYR A 823 -14.29 6.60 14.34
N LYS A 824 -15.27 5.68 14.34
CA LYS A 824 -16.14 5.37 13.17
C LYS A 824 -16.90 6.58 12.59
N ASN A 825 -16.98 7.71 13.30
CA ASN A 825 -17.58 8.96 12.82
C ASN A 825 -16.55 9.97 12.26
N GLY A 826 -15.35 9.53 11.89
CA GLY A 826 -14.28 10.37 11.34
C GLY A 826 -13.61 11.31 12.34
N ARG A 827 -13.90 11.15 13.65
CA ARG A 827 -13.22 11.91 14.70
C ARG A 827 -11.83 11.33 14.98
N VAL A 828 -10.88 12.23 15.22
CA VAL A 828 -9.54 11.95 15.71
C VAL A 828 -9.36 12.62 17.07
N ASP A 829 -8.77 11.89 18.01
CA ASP A 829 -8.34 12.37 19.31
C ASP A 829 -6.83 12.16 19.47
N ILE A 830 -6.11 13.23 19.82
CA ILE A 830 -4.67 13.22 20.14
C ILE A 830 -4.53 13.69 21.59
N GLU A 831 -3.73 12.98 22.40
CA GLU A 831 -3.40 13.42 23.76
C GLU A 831 -1.90 13.63 23.89
N PHE A 832 -1.55 14.82 24.39
CA PHE A 832 -0.20 15.25 24.76
C PHE A 832 0.01 15.02 26.28
N TYR A 833 1.20 15.30 26.81
CA TYR A 833 1.44 15.18 28.25
C TYR A 833 0.86 16.36 29.03
N ASN A 834 0.88 17.57 28.46
CA ASN A 834 0.35 18.78 29.10
C ASN A 834 -0.46 19.67 28.14
N ASN A 835 -1.15 20.67 28.70
CA ASN A 835 -1.99 21.60 27.94
C ASN A 835 -1.18 22.57 27.07
N SER A 836 0.05 22.92 27.47
CA SER A 836 0.93 23.81 26.70
C SER A 836 1.34 23.18 25.37
N GLN A 837 1.73 21.89 25.37
CA GLN A 837 2.03 21.13 24.15
C GLN A 837 0.81 21.08 23.20
N ALA A 838 -0.37 20.80 23.74
CA ALA A 838 -1.61 20.75 22.95
C ALA A 838 -1.96 22.11 22.33
N GLN A 839 -1.76 23.22 23.05
CA GLN A 839 -1.96 24.57 22.53
C GLN A 839 -0.88 24.95 21.51
N GLN A 840 0.38 24.62 21.77
CA GLN A 840 1.51 24.91 20.87
C GLN A 840 1.27 24.26 19.49
N PHE A 841 0.95 22.96 19.45
CA PHE A 841 0.64 22.27 18.20
C PHE A 841 -0.54 22.93 17.44
N CYS A 842 -1.59 23.34 18.16
CA CYS A 842 -2.75 23.98 17.55
C CYS A 842 -2.44 25.37 16.98
N ASN A 843 -1.55 26.13 17.63
CA ASN A 843 -1.13 27.45 17.15
C ASN A 843 -0.18 27.32 15.93
N GLU A 844 0.80 26.41 16.00
CA GLU A 844 1.82 26.24 14.96
C GLU A 844 1.27 25.56 13.70
N TYR A 845 0.65 24.38 13.82
CA TYR A 845 0.30 23.51 12.68
C TYR A 845 -1.16 23.61 12.25
N LEU A 846 -2.04 24.19 13.07
CA LEU A 846 -3.45 24.40 12.71
C LEU A 846 -3.81 25.88 12.55
N ASN A 847 -2.98 26.83 13.03
CA ASN A 847 -3.35 28.24 13.14
C ASN A 847 -4.71 28.45 13.88
N TYR A 848 -5.00 27.57 14.85
CA TYR A 848 -6.28 27.57 15.56
C TYR A 848 -6.43 28.87 16.36
N PRO A 849 -7.44 29.71 16.09
CA PRO A 849 -7.56 31.00 16.76
C PRO A 849 -7.78 30.80 18.26
N ASN A 850 -6.90 31.39 19.07
CA ASN A 850 -7.03 31.36 20.53
C ASN A 850 -8.42 31.83 20.95
N ALA A 851 -9.20 30.93 21.55
CA ALA A 851 -10.50 31.25 22.13
C ALA A 851 -10.29 32.11 23.39
N ALA A 852 -10.60 33.40 23.26
CA ALA A 852 -10.55 34.40 24.34
C ALA A 852 -11.74 34.27 25.31
#